data_AF-A0AAU3FR34-F1
#
_entry.id   AF-A0AAU3FR34-F1
#
_cell.length_a   1.000
_cell.length_b   1.000
_cell.length_c   1.000
_cell.angle_alpha   90.00
_cell.angle_beta   90.00
_cell.angle_gamma   90.00
#
_symmetry.space_group_name_H-M   'P 1'
#
loop_
_entity.id
_entity.type
_entity.pdbx_description
1 polymer ?
#
loop_
_entity_poly.entity_id
_entity_poly.type
_entity_poly.pdbx_seq_one_letter_code
_entity_poly.pdbx_strand_id
1 'polypeptide(L)'
;MTGAPTVACPDCDGATFRLDPCRCTRYGNRFLADDGPPGDAEPRREPYRKCELCRGVGTVAVACLRCGRRGRRRTQLVLTVANLDTGAVASHLVAPGALDPRPDPAGDWVADLTPRVRELAAATGVAATVDPLTVRLPPAWRPDLPADEQHELEGRAVAEAARPAWRVLVGRSSPPPPVDPAARLARLCALADLLLLDLVVEARRHGDALRWDIRYEVPGSPVPTGPTEPHADLSAALAATDMAGALAGLNERGRSAPARMLRPDLPRPLHPTATDVAGIARRVHADCAGPEDGDGLPGAQAVWRDGCWWHTGLGHGEAVETLVGQPTGQVVRRVRVPLRRLAEPPDPPWLGEPVPWRPCPDCRPSGLACVTCGGTRRLHRTVLVTITDLRHRVVHLAWHTGAPDAATLAGNRSGGRAAVRLSGRYRLGAWATGFGVRPEDLTEADGGHEIPPDVREGYVTLPWAGADPVGEQVAVVRPGLPAARLLVAAVRPDAPPLAELLRLAHGLDLALVVGVLDLRGHSADPLRAHGLLWSVDLRSLAAPVCPDDLPCRPSLEAALADCLDGLDAALPETVPADPEMAVPLPQSAPRPVPADPVPALLRVASRNAGRAVTVRFTRAGCALHHHDDEGIRLVTTGLDLRIPD
;
A
#
# COMPACT_ATOMS: atom_id res chain seq x y z
N MET A 1 -21.40 28.82 -20.97
CA MET A 1 -21.19 27.52 -20.31
C MET A 1 -21.98 27.57 -19.01
N THR A 2 -23.00 26.73 -18.87
CA THR A 2 -23.74 26.57 -17.62
C THR A 2 -22.84 25.83 -16.62
N GLY A 3 -22.67 26.40 -15.42
CA GLY A 3 -21.90 25.75 -14.35
C GLY A 3 -22.51 24.40 -13.96
N ALA A 4 -21.71 23.52 -13.37
CA ALA A 4 -22.20 22.25 -12.85
C ALA A 4 -23.27 22.50 -11.76
N PRO A 5 -24.36 21.72 -11.75
CA PRO A 5 -25.37 21.84 -10.71
C PRO A 5 -24.76 21.50 -9.35
N THR A 6 -25.14 22.28 -8.33
CA THR A 6 -24.67 22.11 -6.96
C THR A 6 -25.82 22.15 -5.97
N VAL A 7 -25.63 21.51 -4.82
CA VAL A 7 -26.52 21.58 -3.65
C VAL A 7 -25.75 22.11 -2.45
N ALA A 8 -26.46 22.70 -1.49
CA ALA A 8 -25.88 22.99 -0.19
C ALA A 8 -25.36 21.70 0.44
N CYS A 9 -24.18 21.77 1.06
CA CYS A 9 -23.58 20.61 1.71
C CYS A 9 -24.41 20.26 2.96
N PRO A 10 -25.08 19.08 3.01
CA PRO A 10 -25.95 18.72 4.13
C PRO A 10 -25.18 18.50 5.44
N ASP A 11 -23.87 18.24 5.37
CA ASP A 11 -23.04 18.01 6.56
C ASP A 11 -22.67 19.30 7.31
N CYS A 12 -22.82 20.46 6.66
CA CYS A 12 -22.52 21.76 7.26
C CYS A 12 -23.59 22.82 6.98
N ASP A 13 -24.70 22.45 6.34
CA ASP A 13 -25.78 23.36 5.90
C ASP A 13 -25.26 24.61 5.18
N GLY A 14 -24.20 24.44 4.37
CA GLY A 14 -23.56 25.55 3.66
C GLY A 14 -22.55 26.38 4.46
N ALA A 15 -22.40 26.15 5.76
CA ALA A 15 -21.54 26.95 6.65
C ALA A 15 -20.03 26.74 6.46
N THR A 16 -19.59 25.78 5.62
CA THR A 16 -18.19 25.42 5.34
C THR A 16 -17.41 24.74 6.49
N PHE A 17 -17.96 24.76 7.70
CA PHE A 17 -17.47 24.06 8.88
C PHE A 17 -18.63 23.44 9.65
N ARG A 18 -18.33 22.48 10.52
CA ARG A 18 -19.30 21.89 11.45
C ARG A 18 -18.76 21.97 12.87
N LEU A 19 -19.67 21.99 13.84
CA LEU A 19 -19.32 21.87 15.25
C LEU A 19 -19.40 20.40 15.63
N ASP A 20 -18.23 19.76 15.71
CA ASP A 20 -18.14 18.39 16.17
C ASP A 20 -17.95 18.33 17.68
N PRO A 21 -18.49 17.31 18.36
CA PRO A 21 -18.07 16.98 19.71
C PRO A 21 -16.56 16.83 19.75
N CYS A 22 -15.91 17.52 20.68
CA CYS A 22 -14.48 17.38 20.88
C CYS A 22 -14.20 15.94 21.33
N ARG A 23 -13.14 15.32 20.81
CA ARG A 23 -12.74 13.96 21.20
C ARG A 23 -12.62 13.76 22.72
N CYS A 24 -12.38 14.83 23.49
CA CYS A 24 -12.35 14.76 24.95
C CYS A 24 -13.68 14.34 25.58
N THR A 25 -14.83 14.61 24.95
CA THR A 25 -16.14 14.22 25.47
C THR A 25 -16.38 12.72 25.38
N ARG A 26 -15.64 11.99 24.52
CA ARG A 26 -15.63 10.52 24.49
C ARG A 26 -14.95 9.95 25.74
N TYR A 27 -13.90 10.61 26.21
CA TYR A 27 -13.08 10.18 27.33
C TYR A 27 -13.58 10.74 28.67
N GLY A 28 -14.39 11.81 28.63
CA GLY A 28 -14.94 12.49 29.80
C GLY A 28 -13.99 13.53 30.39
N ASN A 29 -14.27 13.93 31.64
CA ASN A 29 -13.62 15.08 32.28
C ASN A 29 -12.33 14.74 33.05
N ARG A 30 -11.79 13.52 32.88
CA ARG A 30 -10.58 13.04 33.56
C ARG A 30 -9.34 13.11 32.67
N PHE A 31 -8.16 13.28 33.29
CA PHE A 31 -6.88 13.22 32.57
C PHE A 31 -6.56 11.81 32.08
N LEU A 32 -6.71 10.80 32.93
CA LEU A 32 -6.63 9.38 32.56
C LEU A 32 -8.05 8.84 32.31
N ALA A 33 -8.28 8.29 31.12
CA ALA A 33 -9.59 7.76 30.72
C ALA A 33 -9.46 6.38 30.07
N ASP A 34 -10.42 5.49 30.27
CA ASP A 34 -10.45 4.18 29.62
C ASP A 34 -11.02 4.26 28.19
N ASP A 35 -10.41 3.56 27.24
CA ASP A 35 -10.92 3.37 25.87
C ASP A 35 -11.94 2.24 25.87
N GLY A 36 -13.07 2.44 26.55
CA GLY A 36 -14.22 1.56 26.38
C GLY A 36 -14.72 1.61 24.93
N PRO A 37 -15.27 0.50 24.38
CA PRO A 37 -16.00 0.59 23.13
C PRO A 37 -17.11 1.63 23.32
N PRO A 38 -17.29 2.58 22.38
CA PRO A 38 -18.43 3.46 22.46
C PRO A 38 -19.66 2.56 22.36
N GLY A 39 -20.42 2.40 23.45
CA GLY A 39 -21.79 1.92 23.31
C GLY A 39 -22.51 2.96 22.46
N ASP A 40 -23.26 2.52 21.45
CA ASP A 40 -23.98 3.41 20.52
C ASP A 40 -24.99 4.35 21.21
N ALA A 41 -25.18 4.18 22.53
CA ALA A 41 -26.05 4.98 23.38
C ALA A 41 -25.38 5.51 24.68
N GLU A 42 -24.05 5.48 24.84
CA GLU A 42 -23.46 6.12 26.03
C GLU A 42 -23.65 7.65 25.97
N PRO A 43 -24.31 8.26 26.98
CA PRO A 43 -24.49 9.71 27.01
C PRO A 43 -23.12 10.39 27.02
N ARG A 44 -22.98 11.41 26.17
CA ARG A 44 -21.76 12.23 26.06
C ARG A 44 -21.31 12.67 27.44
N ARG A 45 -20.05 12.40 27.78
CA ARG A 45 -19.49 12.74 29.09
C ARG A 45 -19.10 14.22 29.12
N GLU A 46 -19.05 14.80 30.32
CA GLU A 46 -18.59 16.17 30.52
C GLU A 46 -17.21 16.39 29.86
N PRO A 47 -16.97 17.53 29.19
CA PRO A 47 -15.72 17.79 28.53
C PRO A 47 -14.57 17.95 29.53
N TYR A 48 -13.37 17.52 29.12
CA TYR A 48 -12.16 17.74 29.90
C TYR A 48 -11.84 19.24 30.00
N ARG A 49 -11.87 19.77 31.21
CA ARG A 49 -11.69 21.21 31.48
C ARG A 49 -10.36 21.76 30.96
N LYS A 50 -9.32 20.93 30.92
CA LYS A 50 -7.99 21.29 30.41
C LYS A 50 -7.74 20.75 28.99
N CYS A 51 -8.79 20.48 28.22
CA CYS A 51 -8.64 19.99 26.86
C CYS A 51 -7.89 21.01 26.00
N GLU A 52 -6.79 20.59 25.39
CA GLU A 52 -5.94 21.46 24.56
C GLU A 52 -6.63 21.87 23.24
N LEU A 53 -7.60 21.08 22.77
CA LEU A 53 -8.35 21.35 21.54
C LEU A 53 -9.55 22.28 21.77
N CYS A 54 -10.47 21.91 22.68
CA CYS A 54 -11.72 22.66 22.89
C CYS A 54 -11.67 23.63 24.08
N ARG A 55 -10.59 23.64 24.86
CA ARG A 55 -10.45 24.49 26.07
C ARG A 55 -11.61 24.35 27.05
N GLY A 56 -12.13 23.13 27.19
CA GLY A 56 -13.24 22.80 28.08
C GLY A 56 -14.65 23.06 27.54
N VAL A 57 -14.79 23.60 26.32
CA VAL A 57 -16.10 23.87 25.69
C VAL A 57 -16.82 22.58 25.29
N GLY A 58 -16.07 21.54 24.94
CA GLY A 58 -16.61 20.24 24.54
C GLY A 58 -17.00 20.11 23.06
N THR A 59 -16.87 21.18 22.28
CA THR A 59 -17.01 21.16 20.82
C THR A 59 -15.80 21.80 20.16
N VAL A 60 -15.54 21.43 18.91
CA VAL A 60 -14.51 22.03 18.06
C VAL A 60 -15.12 22.33 16.70
N ALA A 61 -14.78 23.50 16.14
CA ALA A 61 -15.09 23.80 14.76
C ALA A 61 -14.13 23.01 13.87
N VAL A 62 -14.67 22.10 13.07
CA VAL A 62 -13.90 21.31 12.11
C VAL A 62 -14.30 21.75 10.72
N ALA A 63 -13.29 22.01 9.88
CA ALA A 63 -13.50 22.23 8.46
C ALA A 63 -14.38 21.11 7.88
N CYS A 64 -15.38 21.48 7.09
CA CYS A 64 -16.23 20.49 6.45
C CYS A 64 -15.43 19.81 5.33
N LEU A 65 -14.75 18.70 5.65
CA LEU A 65 -13.99 17.89 4.70
C LEU A 65 -14.89 17.35 3.59
N ARG A 66 -16.16 17.13 3.92
CA ARG A 66 -17.21 16.64 3.05
C ARG A 66 -17.50 17.53 1.83
N CYS A 67 -17.22 18.84 1.93
CA CYS A 67 -17.31 19.80 0.84
C CYS A 67 -16.00 20.58 0.62
N GLY A 68 -14.88 20.17 1.23
CA GLY A 68 -13.61 20.89 1.14
C GLY A 68 -13.68 22.37 1.55
N ARG A 69 -14.51 22.71 2.56
CA ARG A 69 -14.79 24.10 3.00
C ARG A 69 -15.48 25.00 1.97
N ARG A 70 -16.18 24.43 0.98
CA ARG A 70 -16.92 25.22 -0.03
C ARG A 70 -18.38 25.49 0.33
N GLY A 71 -18.95 24.74 1.28
CA GLY A 71 -20.36 24.84 1.66
C GLY A 71 -21.34 24.29 0.60
N ARG A 72 -20.85 24.01 -0.61
CA ARG A 72 -21.61 23.42 -1.71
C ARG A 72 -20.98 22.10 -2.16
N ARG A 73 -21.79 21.25 -2.77
CA ARG A 73 -21.36 19.98 -3.35
C ARG A 73 -21.91 19.84 -4.74
N ARG A 74 -21.08 19.28 -5.62
CA ARG A 74 -21.46 18.94 -6.99
C ARG A 74 -22.51 17.83 -6.98
N THR A 75 -23.52 17.93 -7.83
CA THR A 75 -24.54 16.88 -8.04
C THR A 75 -24.26 16.07 -9.31
N GLN A 76 -22.99 15.80 -9.58
CA GLN A 76 -22.54 15.02 -10.73
C GLN A 76 -21.61 13.92 -10.26
N LEU A 77 -21.87 12.71 -10.74
CA LEU A 77 -20.98 11.56 -10.63
C LEU A 77 -20.66 11.09 -12.05
N VAL A 78 -19.38 11.00 -12.39
CA VAL A 78 -18.94 10.43 -13.67
C VAL A 78 -18.47 9.01 -13.43
N LEU A 79 -19.06 8.07 -14.16
CA LEU A 79 -18.64 6.67 -14.23
C LEU A 79 -17.83 6.50 -15.52
N THR A 80 -16.60 6.04 -15.41
CA THR A 80 -15.73 5.79 -16.56
C THR A 80 -15.24 4.35 -16.51
N VAL A 81 -15.25 3.68 -17.66
CA VAL A 81 -14.54 2.41 -17.85
C VAL A 81 -13.45 2.63 -18.89
N ALA A 82 -12.26 2.12 -18.61
CA ALA A 82 -11.10 2.23 -19.48
C ALA A 82 -10.44 0.87 -19.70
N ASN A 83 -10.13 0.56 -20.95
CA ASN A 83 -9.43 -0.65 -21.34
C ASN A 83 -7.93 -0.37 -21.50
N LEU A 84 -7.12 -0.95 -20.63
CA LEU A 84 -5.67 -0.79 -20.62
C LEU A 84 -5.01 -1.29 -21.92
N ASP A 85 -5.51 -2.39 -22.49
CA ASP A 85 -4.90 -3.05 -23.65
C ASP A 85 -5.22 -2.33 -24.98
N THR A 86 -6.26 -1.51 -25.02
CA THR A 86 -6.71 -0.82 -26.25
C THR A 86 -6.72 0.71 -26.16
N GLY A 87 -6.70 1.26 -24.94
CA GLY A 87 -6.90 2.70 -24.67
C GLY A 87 -8.33 3.17 -24.91
N ALA A 88 -9.29 2.27 -25.11
CA ALA A 88 -10.70 2.62 -25.25
C ALA A 88 -11.25 3.11 -23.91
N VAL A 89 -12.01 4.20 -23.93
CA VAL A 89 -12.60 4.83 -22.74
C VAL A 89 -14.03 5.22 -23.05
N ALA A 90 -14.94 4.86 -22.15
CA ALA A 90 -16.33 5.29 -22.20
C ALA A 90 -16.74 5.85 -20.84
N SER A 91 -17.45 6.97 -20.84
CA SER A 91 -17.92 7.63 -19.63
C SER A 91 -19.41 7.95 -19.70
N HIS A 92 -20.05 7.92 -18.54
CA HIS A 92 -21.44 8.28 -18.35
C HIS A 92 -21.58 9.29 -17.20
N LEU A 93 -22.33 10.38 -17.45
CA LEU A 93 -22.68 11.37 -16.44
C LEU A 93 -23.95 10.92 -15.72
N VAL A 94 -23.86 10.73 -14.41
CA VAL A 94 -25.00 10.57 -13.52
C VAL A 94 -25.34 11.94 -12.93
N ALA A 95 -26.54 12.42 -13.25
CA ALA A 95 -27.08 13.70 -12.82
C ALA A 95 -28.52 13.53 -12.31
N PRO A 96 -29.05 14.52 -11.56
CA PRO A 96 -30.46 14.50 -11.15
C PRO A 96 -31.41 14.46 -12.36
N GLY A 97 -32.51 13.73 -12.21
CA GLY A 97 -33.49 13.46 -13.26
C GLY A 97 -33.13 12.31 -14.20
N ALA A 98 -31.90 11.77 -14.10
CA ALA A 98 -31.44 10.65 -14.92
C ALA A 98 -31.29 9.34 -14.11
N LEU A 99 -31.64 9.37 -12.82
CA LEU A 99 -31.70 8.15 -12.00
C LEU A 99 -32.94 7.33 -12.35
N ASP A 100 -32.86 6.02 -12.15
CA ASP A 100 -34.00 5.09 -12.23
C ASP A 100 -34.23 4.46 -10.84
N PRO A 101 -34.93 5.17 -9.93
CA PRO A 101 -35.12 4.72 -8.56
C PRO A 101 -36.07 3.53 -8.45
N ARG A 102 -35.68 2.56 -7.62
CA ARG A 102 -36.51 1.40 -7.26
C ARG A 102 -36.47 1.15 -5.75
N PRO A 103 -37.52 0.57 -5.16
CA PRO A 103 -37.48 0.13 -3.78
C PRO A 103 -36.48 -1.01 -3.60
N ASP A 104 -35.66 -0.94 -2.54
CA ASP A 104 -34.81 -2.02 -2.08
C ASP A 104 -35.59 -2.97 -1.13
N PRO A 105 -35.03 -4.15 -0.76
CA PRO A 105 -35.71 -5.09 0.14
C PRO A 105 -36.02 -4.54 1.54
N ALA A 106 -35.36 -3.46 1.97
CA ALA A 106 -35.63 -2.78 3.24
C ALA A 106 -36.72 -1.70 3.12
N GLY A 107 -37.22 -1.44 1.90
CA GLY A 107 -38.23 -0.42 1.61
C GLY A 107 -37.64 0.97 1.37
N ASP A 108 -36.31 1.12 1.34
CA ASP A 108 -35.65 2.36 0.96
C ASP A 108 -35.59 2.51 -0.57
N TRP A 109 -35.44 3.74 -1.07
CA TRP A 109 -35.30 3.99 -2.51
C TRP A 109 -33.83 4.01 -2.92
N VAL A 110 -33.48 3.24 -3.96
CA VAL A 110 -32.12 3.16 -4.51
C VAL A 110 -32.13 3.21 -6.03
N ALA A 111 -31.10 3.81 -6.62
CA ALA A 111 -30.81 3.69 -8.05
C ALA A 111 -29.62 2.75 -8.25
N ASP A 112 -29.78 1.70 -9.05
CA ASP A 112 -28.71 0.75 -9.36
C ASP A 112 -27.96 1.16 -10.63
N LEU A 113 -26.70 1.54 -10.47
CA LEU A 113 -25.82 1.98 -11.54
C LEU A 113 -24.97 0.83 -12.10
N THR A 114 -25.03 -0.36 -11.52
CA THR A 114 -24.26 -1.55 -11.96
C THR A 114 -24.53 -1.91 -13.43
N PRO A 115 -25.78 -1.93 -13.93
CA PRO A 115 -26.05 -2.18 -15.35
C PRO A 115 -25.34 -1.18 -16.27
N ARG A 116 -25.31 0.09 -15.88
CA ARG A 116 -24.63 1.14 -16.65
C ARG A 116 -23.13 0.91 -16.72
N VAL A 117 -22.49 0.50 -15.62
CA VAL A 117 -21.05 0.19 -15.63
C VAL A 117 -20.77 -1.04 -16.51
N ARG A 118 -21.65 -2.05 -16.52
CA ARG A 118 -21.52 -3.20 -17.43
C ARG A 118 -21.66 -2.82 -18.90
N GLU A 119 -22.57 -1.91 -19.23
CA GLU A 119 -22.69 -1.36 -20.59
C GLU A 119 -21.42 -0.63 -21.02
N LEU A 120 -20.84 0.20 -20.14
CA LEU A 120 -19.57 0.88 -20.40
C LEU A 120 -18.40 -0.11 -20.57
N ALA A 121 -18.36 -1.17 -19.76
CA ALA A 121 -17.36 -2.24 -19.89
C ALA A 121 -17.51 -2.99 -21.23
N ALA A 122 -18.73 -3.33 -21.63
CA ALA A 122 -18.98 -3.94 -22.94
C ALA A 122 -18.57 -3.01 -24.10
N ALA A 123 -18.91 -1.72 -24.03
CA ALA A 123 -18.56 -0.73 -25.04
C ALA A 123 -17.05 -0.51 -25.21
N THR A 124 -16.28 -0.71 -24.13
CA THR A 124 -14.81 -0.59 -24.12
C THR A 124 -14.09 -1.92 -24.30
N GLY A 125 -14.83 -3.03 -24.39
CA GLY A 125 -14.29 -4.37 -24.50
C GLY A 125 -13.55 -4.84 -23.24
N VAL A 126 -13.90 -4.34 -22.05
CA VAL A 126 -13.32 -4.78 -20.78
C VAL A 126 -14.01 -6.05 -20.29
N ALA A 127 -13.23 -7.08 -20.01
CA ALA A 127 -13.68 -8.33 -19.42
C ALA A 127 -13.46 -8.32 -17.90
N ALA A 128 -14.37 -7.67 -17.17
CA ALA A 128 -14.28 -7.55 -15.72
C ALA A 128 -15.61 -7.87 -15.04
N THR A 129 -15.51 -8.47 -13.84
CA THR A 129 -16.64 -8.50 -12.89
C THR A 129 -16.77 -7.10 -12.29
N VAL A 130 -17.98 -6.56 -12.34
CA VAL A 130 -18.28 -5.21 -11.83
C VAL A 130 -18.93 -5.34 -10.46
N ASP A 131 -18.33 -4.71 -9.46
CA ASP A 131 -18.91 -4.62 -8.12
C ASP A 131 -20.25 -3.87 -8.16
N PRO A 132 -21.26 -4.30 -7.37
CA PRO A 132 -22.53 -3.60 -7.28
C PRO A 132 -22.33 -2.13 -6.91
N LEU A 133 -22.92 -1.23 -7.69
CA LEU A 133 -22.88 0.21 -7.47
C LEU A 133 -24.30 0.76 -7.34
N THR A 134 -24.68 1.18 -6.14
CA THR A 134 -25.99 1.75 -5.86
C THR A 134 -25.89 3.16 -5.29
N VAL A 135 -26.86 4.01 -5.64
CA VAL A 135 -27.05 5.35 -5.07
C VAL A 135 -28.32 5.30 -4.21
N ARG A 136 -28.17 5.46 -2.90
CA ARG A 136 -29.29 5.50 -1.98
C ARG A 136 -29.89 6.90 -1.95
N LEU A 137 -31.21 6.99 -2.13
CA LEU A 137 -31.95 8.25 -2.10
C LEU A 137 -32.33 8.62 -0.66
N PRO A 138 -32.50 9.93 -0.35
CA PRO A 138 -32.97 10.37 0.94
C PRO A 138 -34.33 9.76 1.29
N PRO A 139 -34.62 9.46 2.57
CA PRO A 139 -35.92 8.89 2.99
C PRO A 139 -37.14 9.73 2.61
N ALA A 140 -36.96 11.02 2.32
CA ALA A 140 -38.03 11.92 1.87
C ALA A 140 -38.39 11.77 0.38
N TRP A 141 -37.56 11.12 -0.44
CA TRP A 141 -37.81 10.98 -1.87
C TRP A 141 -39.02 10.07 -2.14
N ARG A 142 -39.92 10.49 -3.02
CA ARG A 142 -41.06 9.68 -3.49
C ARG A 142 -41.30 9.94 -4.98
N PRO A 143 -41.82 8.94 -5.74
CA PRO A 143 -42.02 9.07 -7.18
C PRO A 143 -43.16 10.04 -7.57
N ASP A 144 -44.01 10.41 -6.61
CA ASP A 144 -45.14 11.33 -6.79
C ASP A 144 -44.83 12.79 -6.44
N LEU A 145 -43.62 13.09 -5.96
CA LEU A 145 -43.19 14.47 -5.70
C LEU A 145 -43.13 15.30 -7.00
N PRO A 146 -43.24 16.64 -6.92
CA PRO A 146 -42.91 17.52 -8.02
C PRO A 146 -41.48 17.28 -8.56
N ALA A 147 -41.28 17.40 -9.87
CA ALA A 147 -40.01 17.05 -10.52
C ALA A 147 -38.81 17.87 -10.00
N ASP A 148 -39.03 19.12 -9.61
CA ASP A 148 -38.02 19.98 -8.98
C ASP A 148 -37.60 19.48 -7.60
N GLU A 149 -38.55 19.07 -6.76
CA GLU A 149 -38.27 18.45 -5.45
C GLU A 149 -37.57 17.10 -5.61
N GLN A 150 -37.98 16.28 -6.60
CA GLN A 150 -37.31 15.03 -6.94
C GLN A 150 -35.85 15.28 -7.34
N HIS A 151 -35.61 16.20 -8.29
CA HIS A 151 -34.27 16.53 -8.74
C HIS A 151 -33.38 17.09 -7.62
N GLU A 152 -33.93 17.85 -6.68
CA GLU A 152 -33.16 18.32 -5.52
C GLU A 152 -32.71 17.15 -4.64
N LEU A 153 -33.62 16.24 -4.29
CA LEU A 153 -33.34 15.07 -3.45
C LEU A 153 -32.39 14.08 -4.14
N GLU A 154 -32.55 13.87 -5.44
CA GLU A 154 -31.61 13.11 -6.27
C GLU A 154 -30.24 13.79 -6.32
N GLY A 155 -30.21 15.12 -6.43
CA GLY A 155 -28.97 15.90 -6.34
C GLY A 155 -28.21 15.66 -5.04
N ARG A 156 -28.91 15.62 -3.91
CA ARG A 156 -28.30 15.27 -2.61
C ARG A 156 -27.78 13.83 -2.61
N ALA A 157 -28.51 12.88 -3.19
CA ALA A 157 -28.10 11.48 -3.30
C ALA A 157 -26.84 11.30 -4.15
N VAL A 158 -26.82 11.91 -5.35
CA VAL A 158 -25.66 11.89 -6.25
C VAL A 158 -24.47 12.57 -5.59
N ALA A 159 -24.67 13.73 -4.95
CA ALA A 159 -23.60 14.40 -4.22
C ALA A 159 -22.98 13.45 -3.19
N GLU A 160 -23.79 12.69 -2.43
CA GLU A 160 -23.31 11.71 -1.44
C GLU A 160 -22.55 10.54 -2.07
N ALA A 161 -23.05 10.00 -3.19
CA ALA A 161 -22.38 8.94 -3.92
C ALA A 161 -21.09 9.40 -4.63
N ALA A 162 -20.96 10.70 -4.95
CA ALA A 162 -19.83 11.32 -5.64
C ALA A 162 -18.58 11.49 -4.75
N ARG A 163 -18.17 10.40 -4.08
CA ARG A 163 -16.92 10.30 -3.32
C ARG A 163 -16.17 9.02 -3.70
N PRO A 164 -15.25 9.08 -4.68
CA PRO A 164 -14.93 10.25 -5.52
C PRO A 164 -16.04 10.59 -6.53
N ALA A 165 -16.07 11.84 -7.01
CA ALA A 165 -17.04 12.32 -8.01
C ALA A 165 -16.73 11.82 -9.43
N TRP A 166 -15.53 11.26 -9.62
CA TRP A 166 -15.14 10.52 -10.81
C TRP A 166 -14.70 9.13 -10.37
N ARG A 167 -15.42 8.10 -10.81
CA ARG A 167 -15.10 6.70 -10.55
C ARG A 167 -14.64 6.06 -11.84
N VAL A 168 -13.43 5.54 -11.83
CA VAL A 168 -12.81 4.94 -13.01
C VAL A 168 -12.57 3.46 -12.73
N LEU A 169 -13.13 2.58 -13.57
CA LEU A 169 -12.78 1.17 -13.61
C LEU A 169 -11.77 0.97 -14.73
N VAL A 170 -10.53 0.64 -14.39
CA VAL A 170 -9.51 0.24 -15.36
C VAL A 170 -9.50 -1.29 -15.45
N GLY A 171 -9.72 -1.82 -16.64
CA GLY A 171 -9.72 -3.26 -16.88
C GLY A 171 -8.98 -3.67 -18.15
N ARG A 172 -8.92 -4.97 -18.39
CA ARG A 172 -8.26 -5.58 -19.55
C ARG A 172 -9.29 -6.23 -20.48
N SER A 173 -8.89 -6.50 -21.71
CA SER A 173 -9.73 -7.12 -22.74
C SER A 173 -9.98 -8.60 -22.49
N SER A 174 -9.09 -9.24 -21.74
CA SER A 174 -9.22 -10.63 -21.33
C SER A 174 -9.31 -10.69 -19.80
N PRO A 175 -10.20 -11.54 -19.24
CA PRO A 175 -10.25 -11.72 -17.80
C PRO A 175 -8.94 -12.37 -17.33
N PRO A 176 -8.51 -12.11 -16.09
CA PRO A 176 -7.41 -12.88 -15.52
C PRO A 176 -7.76 -14.37 -15.53
N PRO A 177 -6.79 -15.26 -15.77
CA PRO A 177 -7.06 -16.69 -15.75
C PRO A 177 -7.58 -17.09 -14.35
N PRO A 178 -8.55 -18.03 -14.27
CA PRO A 178 -9.07 -18.48 -12.99
C PRO A 178 -7.94 -19.08 -12.16
N VAL A 179 -7.88 -18.69 -10.88
CA VAL A 179 -6.90 -19.22 -9.94
C VAL A 179 -7.40 -20.55 -9.40
N ASP A 180 -6.68 -21.64 -9.66
CA ASP A 180 -6.89 -22.90 -8.94
C ASP A 180 -6.40 -22.76 -7.49
N PRO A 181 -7.31 -22.83 -6.48
CA PRO A 181 -6.94 -22.69 -5.08
C PRO A 181 -5.95 -23.75 -4.61
N ALA A 182 -6.04 -24.99 -5.10
CA ALA A 182 -5.15 -26.07 -4.70
C ALA A 182 -3.72 -25.82 -5.20
N ALA A 183 -3.59 -25.47 -6.48
CA ALA A 183 -2.29 -25.07 -7.04
C ALA A 183 -1.73 -23.81 -6.39
N ARG A 184 -2.58 -22.83 -6.02
CA ARG A 184 -2.15 -21.63 -5.28
C ARG A 184 -1.59 -22.00 -3.91
N LEU A 185 -2.32 -22.79 -3.14
CA LEU A 185 -1.89 -23.19 -1.80
C LEU A 185 -0.59 -24.00 -1.86
N ALA A 186 -0.45 -24.92 -2.82
CA ALA A 186 0.79 -25.68 -3.02
C ALA A 186 1.99 -24.77 -3.32
N ARG A 187 1.81 -23.71 -4.14
CA ARG A 187 2.85 -22.71 -4.40
C ARG A 187 3.20 -21.92 -3.14
N LEU A 188 2.21 -21.52 -2.35
CA LEU A 188 2.43 -20.80 -1.11
C LEU A 188 3.20 -21.67 -0.09
N CYS A 189 2.85 -22.96 0.06
CA CYS A 189 3.56 -23.91 0.90
C CYS A 189 5.03 -24.07 0.46
N ALA A 190 5.25 -24.32 -0.84
CA ALA A 190 6.59 -24.47 -1.39
C ALA A 190 7.46 -23.23 -1.16
N LEU A 191 6.89 -22.03 -1.33
CA LEU A 191 7.59 -20.79 -1.04
C LEU A 191 7.84 -20.62 0.47
N ALA A 192 6.93 -21.04 1.35
CA ALA A 192 7.16 -21.03 2.80
C ALA A 192 8.43 -21.82 3.17
N ASP A 193 8.54 -23.03 2.61
CA ASP A 193 9.68 -23.90 2.82
C ASP A 193 10.97 -23.25 2.27
N LEU A 194 10.94 -22.72 1.05
CA LEU A 194 12.10 -22.01 0.48
C LEU A 194 12.53 -20.81 1.33
N LEU A 195 11.58 -20.01 1.81
CA LEU A 195 11.86 -18.80 2.59
C LEU A 195 12.16 -19.08 4.05
N LEU A 196 12.00 -20.32 4.54
CA LEU A 196 12.11 -20.65 5.95
C LEU A 196 11.14 -19.79 6.80
N LEU A 197 9.88 -19.74 6.36
CA LEU A 197 8.78 -19.04 7.01
C LEU A 197 7.64 -20.02 7.28
N ASP A 198 6.76 -19.63 8.19
CA ASP A 198 5.48 -20.31 8.35
C ASP A 198 4.50 -19.74 7.33
N LEU A 199 3.75 -20.62 6.65
CA LEU A 199 2.52 -20.20 5.99
C LEU A 199 1.36 -20.46 6.95
N VAL A 200 0.65 -19.42 7.34
CA VAL A 200 -0.47 -19.47 8.27
C VAL A 200 -1.76 -19.28 7.49
N VAL A 201 -2.65 -20.27 7.59
CA VAL A 201 -4.06 -20.18 7.20
C VAL A 201 -4.87 -20.01 8.47
N GLU A 202 -5.54 -18.88 8.62
CA GLU A 202 -6.26 -18.52 9.84
C GLU A 202 -7.75 -18.34 9.56
N ALA A 203 -8.58 -18.82 10.48
CA ALA A 203 -9.99 -18.48 10.54
C ALA A 203 -10.31 -17.82 11.88
N ARG A 204 -10.99 -16.67 11.85
CA ARG A 204 -11.47 -15.97 13.05
C ARG A 204 -12.98 -15.80 13.03
N ARG A 205 -13.60 -15.86 14.21
CA ARG A 205 -15.02 -15.49 14.36
C ARG A 205 -15.20 -13.99 14.24
N HIS A 206 -16.16 -13.59 13.43
CA HIS A 206 -16.61 -12.20 13.27
C HIS A 206 -18.14 -12.19 13.24
N GLY A 207 -18.75 -11.90 14.39
CA GLY A 207 -20.16 -12.22 14.62
C GLY A 207 -20.38 -13.73 14.53
N ASP A 208 -21.39 -14.16 13.79
CA ASP A 208 -21.73 -15.57 13.60
C ASP A 208 -20.94 -16.26 12.47
N ALA A 209 -20.14 -15.50 11.72
CA ALA A 209 -19.39 -16.02 10.57
C ALA A 209 -17.89 -16.19 10.87
N LEU A 210 -17.26 -17.16 10.21
CA LEU A 210 -15.81 -17.25 10.14
C LEU A 210 -15.27 -16.41 8.98
N ARG A 211 -14.12 -15.79 9.21
CA ARG A 211 -13.38 -15.03 8.22
C ARG A 211 -11.97 -15.57 8.08
N TRP A 212 -11.52 -15.66 6.84
CA TRP A 212 -10.29 -16.35 6.45
C TRP A 212 -9.19 -15.38 6.04
N ASP A 213 -7.96 -15.68 6.43
CA ASP A 213 -6.75 -14.93 6.11
C ASP A 213 -5.58 -15.90 5.83
N ILE A 214 -4.68 -15.54 4.91
CA ILE A 214 -3.53 -16.35 4.52
C ILE A 214 -2.30 -15.46 4.48
N ARG A 215 -1.24 -15.85 5.18
CA ARG A 215 -0.04 -15.01 5.30
C ARG A 215 1.20 -15.80 5.65
N TYR A 216 2.35 -15.23 5.38
CA TYR A 216 3.61 -15.68 5.95
C TYR A 216 3.86 -15.04 7.32
N GLU A 217 4.49 -15.82 8.19
CA GLU A 217 4.99 -15.39 9.49
C GLU A 217 6.41 -15.90 9.73
N VAL A 218 7.19 -15.15 10.50
CA VAL A 218 8.43 -15.69 11.07
C VAL A 218 8.04 -16.66 12.20
N PRO A 219 8.66 -17.85 12.32
CA PRO A 219 8.37 -18.76 13.43
C PRO A 219 8.43 -18.07 14.80
N GLY A 220 7.39 -18.31 15.61
CA GLY A 220 7.25 -17.68 16.92
C GLY A 220 6.76 -16.23 16.88
N SER A 221 6.27 -15.75 15.73
CA SER A 221 5.52 -14.49 15.67
C SER A 221 4.23 -14.59 16.49
N PRO A 222 3.83 -13.53 17.21
CA PRO A 222 2.54 -13.51 17.89
C PRO A 222 1.39 -13.50 16.89
N VAL A 223 0.22 -13.99 17.32
CA VAL A 223 -1.00 -13.90 16.51
C VAL A 223 -1.38 -12.42 16.34
N PRO A 224 -1.61 -11.93 15.10
CA PRO A 224 -1.95 -10.54 14.85
C PRO A 224 -3.22 -10.12 15.60
N THR A 225 -3.34 -8.85 16.01
CA THR A 225 -4.52 -8.38 16.76
C THR A 225 -5.80 -8.29 15.92
N GLY A 226 -5.69 -8.24 14.59
CA GLY A 226 -6.83 -8.25 13.67
C GLY A 226 -6.43 -8.91 12.34
N PRO A 227 -7.40 -9.41 11.56
CA PRO A 227 -7.14 -9.86 10.19
C PRO A 227 -6.74 -8.67 9.32
N THR A 228 -5.87 -8.91 8.33
CA THR A 228 -5.47 -7.87 7.36
C THR A 228 -6.62 -7.57 6.42
N GLU A 229 -7.21 -8.61 5.81
CA GLU A 229 -8.42 -8.54 4.98
C GLU A 229 -9.26 -9.84 5.13
N PRO A 230 -10.38 -9.82 5.88
CA PRO A 230 -11.13 -11.04 6.15
C PRO A 230 -11.98 -11.52 4.96
N HIS A 231 -11.64 -12.67 4.37
CA HIS A 231 -12.43 -13.31 3.30
C HIS A 231 -13.54 -14.22 3.84
N ALA A 232 -14.58 -14.47 3.03
CA ALA A 232 -15.73 -15.29 3.44
C ALA A 232 -15.39 -16.78 3.59
N ASP A 233 -14.47 -17.30 2.77
CA ASP A 233 -14.02 -18.70 2.81
C ASP A 233 -12.55 -18.83 2.36
N LEU A 234 -11.98 -20.02 2.54
CA LEU A 234 -10.58 -20.30 2.21
C LEU A 234 -10.28 -20.22 0.71
N SER A 235 -11.23 -20.59 -0.16
CA SER A 235 -11.03 -20.54 -1.62
C SER A 235 -10.99 -19.10 -2.10
N ALA A 236 -11.86 -18.24 -1.57
CA ALA A 236 -11.83 -16.80 -1.81
C ALA A 236 -10.52 -16.16 -1.32
N ALA A 237 -10.05 -16.55 -0.12
CA ALA A 237 -8.76 -16.09 0.40
C ALA A 237 -7.58 -16.51 -0.51
N LEU A 238 -7.57 -17.76 -0.99
CA LEU A 238 -6.55 -18.26 -1.93
C LEU A 238 -6.62 -17.58 -3.29
N ALA A 239 -7.82 -17.26 -3.78
CA ALA A 239 -7.98 -16.53 -5.04
C ALA A 239 -7.44 -15.09 -4.95
N ALA A 240 -7.64 -14.44 -3.80
CA ALA A 240 -7.22 -13.06 -3.56
C ALA A 240 -5.75 -12.91 -3.13
N THR A 241 -5.16 -13.92 -2.48
CA THR A 241 -3.81 -13.82 -1.91
C THR A 241 -2.75 -14.40 -2.84
N ASP A 242 -1.87 -13.54 -3.36
CA ASP A 242 -0.65 -13.97 -4.04
C ASP A 242 0.58 -14.03 -3.10
N MET A 243 1.74 -14.39 -3.66
CA MET A 243 2.95 -14.55 -2.86
C MET A 243 3.39 -13.24 -2.21
N ALA A 244 3.23 -12.10 -2.89
CA ALA A 244 3.57 -10.78 -2.37
C ALA A 244 2.55 -10.35 -1.30
N GLY A 245 1.25 -10.55 -1.56
CA GLY A 245 0.17 -10.32 -0.61
C GLY A 245 0.30 -11.14 0.67
N ALA A 246 0.71 -12.40 0.57
CA ALA A 246 0.99 -13.23 1.74
C ALA A 246 2.19 -12.74 2.56
N LEU A 247 3.20 -12.13 1.91
CA LEU A 247 4.35 -11.52 2.58
C LEU A 247 4.03 -10.13 3.14
N ALA A 248 3.01 -9.44 2.62
CA ALA A 248 2.66 -8.08 3.00
C ALA A 248 2.52 -7.92 4.52
N GLY A 249 3.18 -6.93 5.10
CA GLY A 249 3.15 -6.63 6.55
C GLY A 249 3.94 -7.60 7.44
N LEU A 250 4.76 -8.48 6.87
CA LEU A 250 5.61 -9.40 7.64
C LEU A 250 6.57 -8.68 8.58
N ASN A 251 7.14 -7.52 8.18
CA ASN A 251 8.02 -6.74 9.05
C ASN A 251 7.32 -6.28 10.34
N GLU A 252 6.07 -5.82 10.24
CA GLU A 252 5.30 -5.39 11.40
C GLU A 252 4.94 -6.57 12.32
N ARG A 253 4.41 -7.65 11.75
CA ARG A 253 3.98 -8.85 12.50
C ARG A 253 5.14 -9.58 13.16
N GLY A 254 6.26 -9.72 12.46
CA GLY A 254 7.45 -10.44 12.92
C GLY A 254 8.36 -9.62 13.82
N ARG A 255 8.04 -8.36 14.11
CA ARG A 255 8.90 -7.43 14.87
C ARG A 255 9.31 -7.96 16.25
N SER A 256 8.42 -8.70 16.92
CA SER A 256 8.69 -9.30 18.23
C SER A 256 9.10 -10.77 18.17
N ALA A 257 9.18 -11.36 16.97
CA ALA A 257 9.56 -12.76 16.81
C ALA A 257 11.02 -12.99 17.24
N PRO A 258 11.34 -14.18 17.79
CA PRO A 258 12.70 -14.49 18.20
C PRO A 258 13.65 -14.53 17.00
N ALA A 259 14.73 -13.74 17.07
CA ALA A 259 15.81 -13.79 16.08
C ALA A 259 16.71 -15.01 16.31
N ARG A 260 16.78 -15.91 15.32
CA ARG A 260 17.63 -17.12 15.36
C ARG A 260 18.35 -17.31 14.03
N MET A 261 19.56 -17.85 14.09
CA MET A 261 20.34 -18.21 12.90
C MET A 261 19.58 -19.24 12.05
N LEU A 262 19.78 -19.21 10.73
CA LEU A 262 19.16 -20.17 9.79
C LEU A 262 20.18 -21.22 9.36
N ARG A 263 19.74 -22.46 9.20
CA ARG A 263 20.53 -23.60 8.70
C ARG A 263 19.91 -24.09 7.38
N PRO A 264 20.14 -23.39 6.26
CA PRO A 264 19.44 -23.64 5.01
C PRO A 264 19.83 -24.95 4.32
N ASP A 265 21.05 -25.46 4.56
CA ASP A 265 21.66 -26.59 3.84
C ASP A 265 21.14 -27.98 4.25
N LEU A 266 20.11 -28.05 5.09
CA LEU A 266 19.50 -29.33 5.46
C LEU A 266 18.67 -29.90 4.30
N PRO A 267 18.81 -31.20 3.95
CA PRO A 267 18.01 -31.82 2.91
C PRO A 267 16.52 -31.71 3.26
N ARG A 268 15.71 -31.26 2.30
CA ARG A 268 14.26 -31.10 2.48
C ARG A 268 13.47 -31.92 1.47
N PRO A 269 12.30 -32.46 1.84
CA PRO A 269 11.38 -33.07 0.89
C PRO A 269 10.97 -32.01 -0.15
N LEU A 270 11.37 -32.18 -1.41
CA LEU A 270 11.10 -31.22 -2.50
C LEU A 270 9.68 -31.33 -3.08
N HIS A 271 8.78 -32.05 -2.44
CA HIS A 271 7.49 -32.40 -3.01
C HIS A 271 6.34 -31.96 -2.10
N PRO A 272 5.48 -31.04 -2.55
CA PRO A 272 4.22 -30.80 -1.90
C PRO A 272 3.40 -32.08 -1.98
N THR A 273 3.06 -32.65 -0.83
CA THR A 273 1.94 -33.59 -0.73
C THR A 273 0.71 -32.91 -1.34
N ALA A 274 -0.07 -33.63 -2.16
CA ALA A 274 -1.29 -33.09 -2.77
C ALA A 274 -2.12 -32.33 -1.72
N THR A 275 -2.37 -31.04 -1.95
CA THR A 275 -2.92 -30.17 -0.91
C THR A 275 -4.44 -30.18 -0.96
N ASP A 276 -5.07 -30.81 0.04
CA ASP A 276 -6.53 -30.84 0.22
C ASP A 276 -7.03 -29.56 0.89
N VAL A 277 -7.35 -28.55 0.07
CA VAL A 277 -7.91 -27.25 0.53
C VAL A 277 -9.17 -27.48 1.38
N ALA A 278 -10.07 -28.36 0.95
CA ALA A 278 -11.31 -28.63 1.66
C ALA A 278 -11.05 -29.34 3.00
N GLY A 279 -10.07 -30.23 3.06
CA GLY A 279 -9.63 -30.90 4.27
C GLY A 279 -9.00 -29.95 5.29
N ILE A 280 -8.20 -28.99 4.85
CA ILE A 280 -7.65 -27.93 5.71
C ILE A 280 -8.79 -27.08 6.25
N ALA A 281 -9.70 -26.62 5.38
CA ALA A 281 -10.85 -25.83 5.79
C ALA A 281 -11.69 -26.56 6.85
N ARG A 282 -12.04 -27.84 6.62
CA ARG A 282 -12.80 -28.64 7.60
C ARG A 282 -12.09 -28.79 8.94
N ARG A 283 -10.78 -29.03 8.95
CA ARG A 283 -10.00 -29.15 10.19
C ARG A 283 -9.97 -27.84 10.97
N VAL A 284 -9.69 -26.72 10.32
CA VAL A 284 -9.69 -25.40 10.98
C VAL A 284 -11.08 -25.05 11.52
N HIS A 285 -12.17 -25.40 10.83
CA HIS A 285 -13.52 -25.24 11.37
C HIS A 285 -13.74 -26.09 12.63
N ALA A 286 -13.29 -27.35 12.63
CA ALA A 286 -13.38 -28.22 13.81
C ALA A 286 -12.57 -27.65 14.99
N ASP A 287 -11.37 -27.14 14.73
CA ASP A 287 -10.53 -26.48 15.74
C ASP A 287 -11.20 -25.22 16.32
N CYS A 288 -12.04 -24.51 15.55
CA CYS A 288 -12.81 -23.35 16.02
C CYS A 288 -14.03 -23.71 16.89
N ALA A 289 -14.50 -24.97 16.86
CA ALA A 289 -15.66 -25.41 17.63
C ALA A 289 -15.32 -25.56 19.13
N GLY A 290 -14.05 -25.82 19.48
CA GLY A 290 -13.62 -26.07 20.86
C GLY A 290 -14.05 -27.46 21.37
N PRO A 291 -13.66 -27.85 22.59
CA PRO A 291 -14.18 -29.06 23.24
C PRO A 291 -15.70 -28.92 23.49
N GLU A 292 -16.43 -30.02 23.41
CA GLU A 292 -17.90 -30.12 23.20
C GLU A 292 -18.84 -29.38 24.20
N ASP A 293 -18.34 -28.65 25.21
CA ASP A 293 -19.12 -28.11 26.35
C ASP A 293 -18.98 -26.58 26.61
N GLY A 294 -18.50 -25.76 25.67
CA GLY A 294 -18.33 -24.30 25.90
C GLY A 294 -18.47 -23.39 24.68
N ASP A 295 -18.58 -22.07 24.94
CA ASP A 295 -18.53 -21.03 23.91
C ASP A 295 -17.33 -21.27 22.98
N GLY A 296 -17.60 -21.33 21.67
CA GLY A 296 -16.58 -21.69 20.67
C GLY A 296 -15.34 -20.78 20.72
N LEU A 297 -14.19 -21.33 20.33
CA LEU A 297 -12.94 -20.57 20.31
C LEU A 297 -13.03 -19.35 19.37
N PRO A 298 -12.34 -18.22 19.68
CA PRO A 298 -12.34 -17.03 18.83
C PRO A 298 -11.76 -17.25 17.43
N GLY A 299 -11.04 -18.35 17.22
CA GLY A 299 -10.54 -18.77 15.91
C GLY A 299 -9.62 -19.98 16.00
N ALA A 300 -9.01 -20.34 14.87
CA ALA A 300 -8.00 -21.39 14.76
C ALA A 300 -7.04 -21.10 13.60
N GLN A 301 -5.91 -21.81 13.59
CA GLN A 301 -4.90 -21.74 12.54
C GLN A 301 -4.47 -23.13 12.08
N ALA A 302 -4.24 -23.25 10.77
CA ALA A 302 -3.39 -24.28 10.19
C ALA A 302 -2.08 -23.63 9.76
N VAL A 303 -0.96 -24.12 10.28
CA VAL A 303 0.38 -23.59 10.05
C VAL A 303 1.19 -24.62 9.27
N TRP A 304 1.57 -24.28 8.04
CA TRP A 304 2.52 -25.08 7.27
C TRP A 304 3.94 -24.70 7.69
N ARG A 305 4.69 -25.70 8.17
CA ARG A 305 6.08 -25.56 8.61
C ARG A 305 6.82 -26.86 8.32
N ASP A 306 7.95 -26.76 7.63
CA ASP A 306 8.87 -27.87 7.37
C ASP A 306 8.17 -29.06 6.70
N GLY A 307 7.41 -28.78 5.63
CA GLY A 307 6.68 -29.82 4.89
C GLY A 307 5.44 -30.39 5.57
N CYS A 308 5.03 -29.86 6.73
CA CYS A 308 3.93 -30.40 7.54
C CYS A 308 2.89 -29.34 7.92
N TRP A 309 1.62 -29.74 7.98
CA TRP A 309 0.52 -28.94 8.55
C TRP A 309 0.40 -29.17 10.06
N TRP A 310 0.41 -28.09 10.83
CA TRP A 310 0.17 -28.06 12.27
C TRP A 310 -1.11 -27.31 12.57
N HIS A 311 -2.00 -27.90 13.37
CA HIS A 311 -3.32 -27.35 13.67
C HIS A 311 -3.38 -26.87 15.12
N THR A 312 -3.96 -25.70 15.35
CA THR A 312 -4.04 -25.10 16.70
C THR A 312 -5.23 -24.16 16.82
N GLY A 313 -5.96 -24.25 17.94
CA GLY A 313 -6.98 -23.28 18.29
C GLY A 313 -6.37 -21.96 18.76
N LEU A 314 -7.14 -20.87 18.67
CA LEU A 314 -6.77 -19.56 19.22
C LEU A 314 -7.51 -19.33 20.53
N GLY A 315 -6.77 -18.97 21.57
CA GLY A 315 -7.31 -18.61 22.88
C GLY A 315 -7.03 -17.15 23.22
N HIS A 316 -7.79 -16.60 24.17
CA HIS A 316 -7.51 -15.30 24.75
C HIS A 316 -6.23 -15.36 25.60
N GLY A 317 -5.32 -14.42 25.36
CA GLY A 317 -4.11 -14.21 26.14
C GLY A 317 -4.32 -13.32 27.37
N GLU A 318 -3.22 -12.86 27.97
CA GLU A 318 -3.29 -11.90 29.07
C GLU A 318 -3.64 -10.51 28.56
N ALA A 319 -4.50 -9.80 29.31
CA ALA A 319 -4.88 -8.44 28.96
C ALA A 319 -3.67 -7.51 29.00
N VAL A 320 -3.36 -6.89 27.86
CA VAL A 320 -2.29 -5.91 27.70
C VAL A 320 -2.88 -4.52 27.83
N GLU A 321 -2.36 -3.76 28.79
CA GLU A 321 -2.68 -2.35 28.98
C GLU A 321 -1.70 -1.45 28.21
N THR A 322 -2.23 -0.52 27.44
CA THR A 322 -1.46 0.51 26.73
C THR A 322 -1.99 1.89 27.06
N LEU A 323 -1.10 2.80 27.46
CA LEU A 323 -1.43 4.21 27.69
C LEU A 323 -1.05 5.04 26.46
N VAL A 324 -2.01 5.75 25.88
CA VAL A 324 -1.82 6.55 24.65
C VAL A 324 -2.21 8.00 24.91
N GLY A 325 -1.23 8.90 24.85
CA GLY A 325 -1.48 10.34 24.88
C GLY A 325 -2.32 10.78 23.69
N GLN A 326 -3.30 11.65 23.93
CA GLN A 326 -4.20 12.19 22.91
C GLN A 326 -3.86 13.65 22.63
N PRO A 327 -4.17 14.15 21.41
CA PRO A 327 -4.08 15.57 21.10
C PRO A 327 -4.95 16.48 22.00
N THR A 328 -5.87 15.92 22.78
CA THR A 328 -6.68 16.64 23.77
C THR A 328 -5.93 16.93 25.07
N GLY A 329 -4.71 16.43 25.24
CA GLY A 329 -3.96 16.46 26.50
C GLY A 329 -4.36 15.36 27.49
N GLN A 330 -5.30 14.49 27.15
CA GLN A 330 -5.68 13.32 27.97
C GLN A 330 -4.80 12.10 27.64
N VAL A 331 -4.68 11.19 28.59
CA VAL A 331 -4.06 9.86 28.41
C VAL A 331 -5.16 8.82 28.40
N VAL A 332 -5.19 8.02 27.33
CA VAL A 332 -6.21 6.97 27.15
C VAL A 332 -5.60 5.61 27.47
N ARG A 333 -6.23 4.91 28.40
CA ARG A 333 -5.92 3.54 28.81
C ARG A 333 -6.68 2.56 27.93
N ARG A 334 -5.93 1.79 27.14
CA ARG A 334 -6.45 0.74 26.24
C ARG A 334 -6.11 -0.61 26.83
N VAL A 335 -7.12 -1.39 27.22
CA VAL A 335 -6.93 -2.78 27.61
C VAL A 335 -7.34 -3.65 26.42
N ARG A 336 -6.41 -4.47 25.92
CA ARG A 336 -6.65 -5.39 24.82
C ARG A 336 -6.31 -6.80 25.26
N VAL A 337 -7.12 -7.77 24.84
CA VAL A 337 -6.85 -9.19 25.08
C VAL A 337 -6.35 -9.79 23.77
N PRO A 338 -5.03 -9.92 23.56
CA PRO A 338 -4.49 -10.51 22.34
C PRO A 338 -4.88 -11.98 22.23
N LEU A 339 -4.98 -12.49 21.00
CA LEU A 339 -5.10 -13.93 20.79
C LEU A 339 -3.72 -14.59 20.91
N ARG A 340 -3.70 -15.83 21.36
CA ARG A 340 -2.52 -16.71 21.38
C ARG A 340 -2.87 -18.07 20.83
N ARG A 341 -1.90 -18.75 20.22
CA ARG A 341 -2.04 -20.16 19.88
C ARG A 341 -2.15 -20.97 21.16
N LEU A 342 -3.06 -21.93 21.20
CA LEU A 342 -3.18 -22.86 22.33
C LEU A 342 -2.00 -23.84 22.38
N ALA A 343 -1.50 -24.22 21.20
CA ALA A 343 -0.27 -24.97 21.01
C ALA A 343 0.57 -24.30 19.92
N GLU A 344 1.84 -24.02 20.21
CA GLU A 344 2.80 -23.57 19.19
C GLU A 344 3.35 -24.77 18.43
N PRO A 345 3.51 -24.69 17.08
CA PRO A 345 4.20 -25.72 16.34
C PRO A 345 5.66 -25.86 16.83
N PRO A 346 6.25 -27.06 16.81
CA PRO A 346 7.60 -27.28 17.29
C PRO A 346 8.63 -26.49 16.48
N ASP A 347 9.76 -26.20 17.12
CA ASP A 347 10.92 -25.58 16.45
C ASP A 347 11.37 -26.46 15.28
N PRO A 348 11.43 -25.93 14.05
CA PRO A 348 11.89 -26.69 12.90
C PRO A 348 13.41 -26.85 12.92
N PRO A 349 13.96 -27.89 12.28
CA PRO A 349 15.38 -28.24 12.35
C PRO A 349 16.32 -27.21 11.72
N TRP A 350 15.80 -26.36 10.84
CA TRP A 350 16.53 -25.26 10.20
C TRP A 350 16.67 -24.01 11.09
N LEU A 351 16.01 -23.94 12.25
CA LEU A 351 16.25 -22.90 13.24
C LEU A 351 17.48 -23.25 14.10
N GLY A 352 18.47 -22.37 14.05
CA GLY A 352 19.69 -22.46 14.84
C GLY A 352 19.62 -21.73 16.18
N GLU A 353 20.79 -21.33 16.64
CA GLU A 353 21.00 -20.57 17.88
C GLU A 353 20.44 -19.13 17.79
N PRO A 354 20.08 -18.50 18.92
CA PRO A 354 19.64 -17.11 18.94
C PRO A 354 20.67 -16.14 18.34
N VAL A 355 20.21 -15.16 17.56
CA VAL A 355 21.07 -14.10 17.02
C VAL A 355 21.55 -13.19 18.14
N PRO A 356 22.87 -12.96 18.31
CA PRO A 356 23.38 -12.07 19.34
C PRO A 356 22.83 -10.64 19.20
N TRP A 357 22.44 -10.04 20.33
CA TRP A 357 21.90 -8.68 20.39
C TRP A 357 22.35 -7.94 21.64
N ARG A 358 22.24 -6.62 21.63
CA ARG A 358 22.39 -5.76 22.81
C ARG A 358 21.16 -4.84 22.98
N PRO A 359 20.84 -4.39 24.20
CA PRO A 359 19.79 -3.39 24.41
C PRO A 359 20.07 -2.13 23.57
N CYS A 360 19.01 -1.52 23.02
CA CYS A 360 19.13 -0.24 22.34
C CYS A 360 19.36 0.89 23.35
N PRO A 361 20.45 1.67 23.24
CA PRO A 361 20.74 2.76 24.18
C PRO A 361 19.78 3.95 24.03
N ASP A 362 19.18 4.12 22.84
CA ASP A 362 18.30 5.25 22.52
C ASP A 362 16.84 5.01 22.90
N CYS A 363 16.50 3.78 23.31
CA CYS A 363 15.14 3.46 23.74
C CYS A 363 14.80 4.14 25.06
N ARG A 364 14.12 5.29 24.95
CA ARG A 364 13.42 5.93 26.08
C ARG A 364 11.99 5.41 26.17
N PRO A 365 11.36 5.41 27.36
CA PRO A 365 9.92 5.17 27.51
C PRO A 365 9.16 6.33 26.84
N SER A 366 8.93 6.22 25.54
CA SER A 366 8.11 7.13 24.74
C SER A 366 7.13 6.31 23.92
N GLY A 367 6.00 6.90 23.53
CA GLY A 367 5.00 6.24 22.69
C GLY A 367 5.41 6.09 21.21
N LEU A 368 6.59 6.58 20.81
CA LEU A 368 7.10 6.52 19.44
C LEU A 368 8.09 5.35 19.29
N ALA A 369 8.08 4.71 18.11
CA ALA A 369 9.08 3.70 17.78
C ALA A 369 10.48 4.35 17.74
N CYS A 370 11.44 3.76 18.46
CA CYS A 370 12.83 4.22 18.43
C CYS A 370 13.40 4.03 17.03
N VAL A 371 13.87 5.10 16.39
CA VAL A 371 14.44 5.09 15.03
C VAL A 371 15.65 4.16 14.92
N THR A 372 16.46 4.02 15.97
CA THR A 372 17.68 3.19 15.97
C THR A 372 17.39 1.69 15.93
N CYS A 373 16.29 1.24 16.55
CA CYS A 373 15.95 -0.18 16.62
C CYS A 373 14.62 -0.53 15.93
N GLY A 374 13.90 0.46 15.37
CA GLY A 374 12.54 0.31 14.86
C GLY A 374 11.54 -0.17 15.92
N GLY A 375 11.75 0.19 17.20
CA GLY A 375 10.87 -0.20 18.31
C GLY A 375 11.11 -1.60 18.93
N THR A 376 12.02 -2.43 18.40
CA THR A 376 12.33 -3.77 18.95
C THR A 376 13.04 -3.75 20.31
N ARG A 377 13.62 -2.61 20.70
CA ARG A 377 14.53 -2.42 21.84
C ARG A 377 15.81 -3.25 21.77
N ARG A 378 16.07 -3.92 20.65
CA ARG A 378 17.21 -4.83 20.45
C ARG A 378 18.01 -4.39 19.24
N LEU A 379 19.33 -4.37 19.40
CA LEU A 379 20.29 -4.13 18.34
C LEU A 379 21.06 -5.44 18.08
N HIS A 380 20.59 -6.19 17.09
CA HIS A 380 21.22 -7.41 16.58
C HIS A 380 22.59 -7.14 15.95
N ARG A 381 23.53 -8.07 16.13
CA ARG A 381 24.87 -8.05 15.52
C ARG A 381 24.96 -8.79 14.18
N THR A 382 23.86 -9.45 13.81
CA THR A 382 23.73 -10.16 12.55
C THR A 382 22.45 -9.70 11.87
N VAL A 383 22.50 -9.55 10.55
CA VAL A 383 21.31 -9.49 9.70
C VAL A 383 21.30 -10.73 8.82
N LEU A 384 20.16 -11.40 8.79
CA LEU A 384 19.92 -12.56 7.93
C LEU A 384 19.23 -12.07 6.67
N VAL A 385 19.88 -12.17 5.53
CA VAL A 385 19.34 -11.71 4.25
C VAL A 385 18.85 -12.92 3.46
N THR A 386 17.59 -12.93 3.09
CA THR A 386 17.02 -13.90 2.14
C THR A 386 16.70 -13.17 0.84
N ILE A 387 17.27 -13.60 -0.28
CA ILE A 387 16.96 -13.07 -1.62
C ILE A 387 16.23 -14.15 -2.41
N THR A 388 15.10 -13.83 -3.06
CA THR A 388 14.26 -14.81 -3.75
C THR A 388 13.60 -14.26 -5.01
N ASP A 389 13.34 -15.10 -6.01
CA ASP A 389 12.48 -14.76 -7.16
C ASP A 389 10.98 -15.00 -6.89
N LEU A 390 10.60 -15.29 -5.64
CA LEU A 390 9.25 -15.69 -5.21
C LEU A 390 8.69 -16.93 -5.92
N ARG A 391 9.54 -17.72 -6.57
CA ARG A 391 9.15 -18.92 -7.31
C ARG A 391 9.90 -20.14 -6.81
N HIS A 392 11.19 -20.22 -7.10
CA HIS A 392 11.99 -21.43 -6.90
C HIS A 392 13.45 -21.15 -6.54
N ARG A 393 13.93 -19.92 -6.71
CA ARG A 393 15.30 -19.54 -6.36
C ARG A 393 15.30 -18.79 -5.04
N VAL A 394 16.23 -19.16 -4.19
CA VAL A 394 16.47 -18.49 -2.91
C VAL A 394 17.95 -18.56 -2.55
N VAL A 395 18.45 -17.48 -1.95
CA VAL A 395 19.78 -17.42 -1.34
C VAL A 395 19.61 -16.89 0.08
N HIS A 396 20.22 -17.56 1.05
CA HIS A 396 20.27 -17.11 2.44
C HIS A 396 21.70 -16.70 2.79
N LEU A 397 21.87 -15.48 3.28
CA LEU A 397 23.14 -14.90 3.70
C LEU A 397 23.07 -14.48 5.15
N ALA A 398 24.20 -14.53 5.84
CA ALA A 398 24.35 -13.97 7.17
C ALA A 398 25.42 -12.88 7.15
N TRP A 399 25.01 -11.65 7.46
CA TRP A 399 25.90 -10.50 7.55
C TRP A 399 26.23 -10.23 9.02
N HIS A 400 27.49 -10.43 9.39
CA HIS A 400 27.96 -10.36 10.77
C HIS A 400 28.84 -9.13 11.00
N THR A 401 28.54 -8.36 12.05
CA THR A 401 29.45 -7.30 12.52
C THR A 401 30.74 -7.91 13.07
N GLY A 402 31.88 -7.23 12.88
CA GLY A 402 33.17 -7.64 13.41
C GLY A 402 33.91 -8.69 12.57
N ALA A 403 33.34 -9.08 11.42
CA ALA A 403 34.06 -9.90 10.45
C ALA A 403 34.99 -9.00 9.64
N PRO A 404 36.32 -9.16 9.75
CA PRO A 404 37.25 -8.39 8.92
C PRO A 404 37.00 -8.77 7.45
N ASP A 405 36.62 -7.79 6.65
CA ASP A 405 36.57 -7.94 5.19
C ASP A 405 37.26 -6.77 4.51
N ALA A 406 37.87 -7.05 3.36
CA ALA A 406 38.48 -6.02 2.55
C ALA A 406 37.38 -5.13 1.94
N ALA A 407 37.37 -3.86 2.34
CA ALA A 407 36.56 -2.83 1.72
C ALA A 407 37.46 -1.92 0.87
N THR A 408 37.00 -1.57 -0.33
CA THR A 408 37.76 -0.69 -1.23
C THR A 408 37.38 0.76 -0.98
N LEU A 409 38.35 1.64 -0.81
CA LEU A 409 38.09 3.08 -0.71
C LEU A 409 37.40 3.57 -2.00
N ALA A 410 36.19 4.10 -1.86
CA ALA A 410 35.41 4.65 -2.96
C ALA A 410 35.63 6.17 -3.12
N GLY A 411 35.95 6.86 -2.02
CA GLY A 411 36.22 8.29 -1.99
C GLY A 411 36.00 8.89 -0.60
N ASN A 412 35.91 10.22 -0.54
CA ASN A 412 35.55 10.96 0.67
C ASN A 412 34.23 11.70 0.45
N ARG A 413 33.29 11.65 1.42
CA ARG A 413 32.10 12.50 1.42
C ARG A 413 32.42 13.94 1.78
N SER A 414 31.48 14.84 1.50
CA SER A 414 31.46 16.19 2.07
C SER A 414 31.66 16.11 3.60
N GLY A 415 32.64 16.83 4.12
CA GLY A 415 33.07 16.74 5.52
C GLY A 415 34.24 15.77 5.79
N GLY A 416 34.88 15.21 4.76
CA GLY A 416 36.15 14.48 4.88
C GLY A 416 36.04 13.04 5.41
N ARG A 417 34.82 12.51 5.55
CA ARG A 417 34.59 11.12 5.97
C ARG A 417 34.89 10.16 4.82
N ALA A 418 35.67 9.12 5.11
CA ALA A 418 35.97 8.07 4.15
C ALA A 418 34.70 7.26 3.85
N ALA A 419 34.50 6.98 2.56
CA ALA A 419 33.47 6.08 2.12
C ALA A 419 34.08 4.90 1.39
N VAL A 420 33.58 3.71 1.71
CA VAL A 420 34.11 2.45 1.21
C VAL A 420 33.02 1.67 0.50
N ARG A 421 33.44 0.84 -0.45
CA ARG A 421 32.58 -0.14 -1.09
C ARG A 421 32.88 -1.52 -0.54
N LEU A 422 31.83 -2.21 -0.07
CA LEU A 422 31.93 -3.56 0.46
C LEU A 422 32.16 -4.60 -0.65
N SER A 423 32.67 -5.76 -0.26
CA SER A 423 32.79 -6.93 -1.14
C SER A 423 31.42 -7.43 -1.62
N GLY A 424 31.39 -8.15 -2.73
CA GLY A 424 30.14 -8.56 -3.40
C GLY A 424 29.14 -9.30 -2.50
N ARG A 425 29.59 -10.07 -1.51
CA ARG A 425 28.71 -10.83 -0.60
C ARG A 425 27.83 -9.95 0.31
N TYR A 426 28.21 -8.68 0.52
CA TYR A 426 27.47 -7.72 1.33
C TYR A 426 26.69 -6.69 0.50
N ARG A 427 26.67 -6.84 -0.83
CA ARG A 427 25.93 -5.97 -1.75
C ARG A 427 24.77 -6.74 -2.34
N LEU A 428 23.54 -6.29 -2.14
CA LEU A 428 22.37 -6.97 -2.69
C LEU A 428 22.40 -6.99 -4.22
N GLY A 429 22.83 -5.88 -4.84
CA GLY A 429 22.93 -5.76 -6.30
C GLY A 429 23.90 -6.77 -6.93
N ALA A 430 24.91 -7.25 -6.20
CA ALA A 430 25.82 -8.29 -6.72
C ALA A 430 25.13 -9.65 -6.94
N TRP A 431 24.00 -9.89 -6.27
CA TRP A 431 23.24 -11.13 -6.38
C TRP A 431 22.15 -11.06 -7.46
N ALA A 432 21.75 -9.87 -7.90
CA ALA A 432 20.64 -9.66 -8.84
C ALA A 432 20.80 -10.47 -10.14
N THR A 433 22.01 -10.51 -10.71
CA THR A 433 22.31 -11.27 -11.93
C THR A 433 22.04 -12.77 -11.77
N GLY A 434 22.26 -13.34 -10.58
CA GLY A 434 21.95 -14.75 -10.29
C GLY A 434 20.45 -15.09 -10.37
N PHE A 435 19.60 -14.08 -10.19
CA PHE A 435 18.14 -14.16 -10.33
C PHE A 435 17.66 -13.70 -11.71
N GLY A 436 18.55 -13.23 -12.59
CA GLY A 436 18.20 -12.75 -13.93
C GLY A 436 17.48 -11.39 -13.94
N VAL A 437 17.63 -10.61 -12.86
CA VAL A 437 17.04 -9.27 -12.73
C VAL A 437 18.11 -8.20 -12.61
N ARG A 438 17.72 -6.93 -12.74
CA ARG A 438 18.63 -5.81 -12.50
C ARG A 438 18.71 -5.52 -10.99
N PRO A 439 19.82 -4.95 -10.48
CA PRO A 439 19.90 -4.52 -9.07
C PRO A 439 18.72 -3.63 -8.63
N GLU A 440 18.22 -2.81 -9.53
CA GLU A 440 17.11 -1.87 -9.32
C GLU A 440 15.76 -2.58 -9.15
N ASP A 441 15.64 -3.82 -9.61
CA ASP A 441 14.44 -4.65 -9.46
C ASP A 441 14.42 -5.38 -8.09
N LEU A 442 15.42 -5.14 -7.23
CA LEU A 442 15.43 -5.67 -5.86
C LEU A 442 14.60 -4.77 -4.94
N THR A 443 13.59 -5.35 -4.30
CA THR A 443 12.67 -4.70 -3.36
C THR A 443 12.53 -5.50 -2.05
N GLU A 444 12.09 -4.87 -0.96
CA GLU A 444 11.68 -5.64 0.22
C GLU A 444 10.45 -6.49 -0.12
N ALA A 445 10.49 -7.77 0.25
CA ALA A 445 9.50 -8.74 -0.19
C ALA A 445 8.13 -8.59 0.50
N ASP A 446 8.05 -7.82 1.59
CA ASP A 446 6.80 -7.57 2.33
C ASP A 446 6.05 -6.32 1.83
N GLY A 447 6.44 -5.79 0.66
CA GLY A 447 5.75 -4.70 -0.04
C GLY A 447 5.96 -3.31 0.54
N GLY A 448 6.79 -3.15 1.58
CA GLY A 448 6.82 -1.89 2.35
C GLY A 448 7.80 -0.83 1.87
N HIS A 449 9.02 -1.22 1.49
CA HIS A 449 10.11 -0.25 1.38
C HIS A 449 11.07 -0.53 0.21
N GLU A 450 11.49 0.56 -0.44
CA GLU A 450 12.61 0.49 -1.38
C GLU A 450 13.89 0.21 -0.62
N ILE A 451 14.70 -0.71 -1.16
CA ILE A 451 16.02 -0.99 -0.64
C ILE A 451 16.90 0.25 -0.89
N PRO A 452 17.49 0.85 0.16
CA PRO A 452 18.34 2.02 -0.03
C PRO A 452 19.46 1.73 -1.04
N PRO A 453 19.76 2.63 -1.98
CA PRO A 453 20.80 2.38 -2.98
C PRO A 453 22.17 2.08 -2.37
N ASP A 454 22.51 2.74 -1.25
CA ASP A 454 23.75 2.49 -0.50
C ASP A 454 23.81 1.04 0.00
N VAL A 455 22.67 0.47 0.43
CA VAL A 455 22.58 -0.94 0.84
C VAL A 455 22.69 -1.87 -0.36
N ARG A 456 22.00 -1.54 -1.46
CA ARG A 456 22.01 -2.30 -2.72
C ARG A 456 23.42 -2.41 -3.30
N GLU A 457 24.14 -1.30 -3.36
CA GLU A 457 25.50 -1.19 -3.91
C GLU A 457 26.62 -1.40 -2.89
N GLY A 458 26.28 -1.53 -1.61
CA GLY A 458 27.19 -1.68 -0.47
C GLY A 458 28.18 -0.54 -0.30
N TYR A 459 27.71 0.70 -0.49
CA TYR A 459 28.47 1.90 -0.17
C TYR A 459 28.21 2.30 1.28
N VAL A 460 29.28 2.48 2.05
CA VAL A 460 29.21 2.79 3.48
C VAL A 460 30.06 4.01 3.79
N THR A 461 29.48 5.01 4.46
CA THR A 461 30.24 6.14 5.01
C THR A 461 30.72 5.79 6.41
N LEU A 462 32.02 5.82 6.64
CA LEU A 462 32.59 5.49 7.94
C LEU A 462 32.52 6.69 8.89
N PRO A 463 32.09 6.48 10.15
CA PRO A 463 32.04 7.56 11.13
C PRO A 463 33.44 8.01 11.59
N TRP A 464 34.43 7.13 11.54
CA TRP A 464 35.86 7.40 11.78
C TRP A 464 36.75 6.40 11.04
N ALA A 465 38.06 6.70 10.93
CA ALA A 465 39.03 5.79 10.32
C ALA A 465 39.17 4.49 11.12
N GLY A 466 39.00 3.34 10.46
CA GLY A 466 39.07 2.02 11.10
C GLY A 466 37.76 1.53 11.72
N ALA A 467 36.64 2.25 11.53
CA ALA A 467 35.31 1.70 11.83
C ALA A 467 35.02 0.44 11.00
N ASP A 468 34.22 -0.48 11.55
CA ASP A 468 33.82 -1.72 10.86
C ASP A 468 32.79 -1.42 9.76
N PRO A 469 33.16 -1.51 8.47
CA PRO A 469 32.27 -1.15 7.38
C PRO A 469 31.07 -2.09 7.26
N VAL A 470 31.22 -3.37 7.61
CA VAL A 470 30.11 -4.33 7.63
C VAL A 470 29.18 -4.03 8.82
N GLY A 471 29.76 -3.64 9.95
CA GLY A 471 29.04 -3.16 11.12
C GLY A 471 28.11 -1.99 10.83
N GLU A 472 28.61 -1.00 10.08
CA GLU A 472 27.81 0.16 9.66
C GLU A 472 26.72 -0.22 8.65
N GLN A 473 27.01 -1.09 7.67
CA GLN A 473 26.00 -1.63 6.74
C GLN A 473 24.86 -2.34 7.49
N VAL A 474 25.21 -3.21 8.45
CA VAL A 474 24.25 -3.89 9.32
C VAL A 474 23.46 -2.88 10.15
N ALA A 475 24.09 -1.82 10.64
CA ALA A 475 23.41 -0.78 11.41
C ALA A 475 22.36 -0.01 10.61
N VAL A 476 22.60 0.22 9.30
CA VAL A 476 21.65 0.88 8.38
C VAL A 476 20.45 -0.03 8.08
N VAL A 477 20.68 -1.32 7.84
CA VAL A 477 19.64 -2.27 7.41
C VAL A 477 18.78 -2.78 8.57
N ARG A 478 19.35 -2.89 9.77
CA ARG A 478 18.71 -3.55 10.92
C ARG A 478 17.41 -2.93 11.47
N PRO A 479 17.23 -1.59 11.54
CA PRO A 479 16.10 -1.03 12.30
C PRO A 479 14.75 -1.61 11.87
N GLY A 480 14.01 -2.18 12.83
CA GLY A 480 12.65 -2.68 12.58
C GLY A 480 12.53 -4.06 11.92
N LEU A 481 13.64 -4.72 11.55
CA LEU A 481 13.58 -6.02 10.88
C LEU A 481 12.96 -7.13 11.75
N PRO A 482 12.04 -7.95 11.20
CA PRO A 482 11.43 -9.06 11.89
C PRO A 482 12.48 -10.15 12.15
N ALA A 483 12.70 -10.51 13.41
CA ALA A 483 13.69 -11.52 13.80
C ALA A 483 15.11 -11.31 13.22
N ALA A 484 15.50 -10.05 12.97
CA ALA A 484 16.74 -9.65 12.29
C ALA A 484 16.88 -10.16 10.84
N ARG A 485 15.74 -10.40 10.16
CA ARG A 485 15.69 -10.89 8.79
C ARG A 485 15.30 -9.79 7.81
N LEU A 486 16.06 -9.64 6.74
CA LEU A 486 15.71 -8.85 5.55
C LEU A 486 15.30 -9.83 4.44
N LEU A 487 14.07 -9.76 3.98
CA LEU A 487 13.57 -10.55 2.84
C LEU A 487 13.53 -9.65 1.61
N VAL A 488 14.24 -10.05 0.56
CA VAL A 488 14.40 -9.30 -0.68
C VAL A 488 13.77 -10.08 -1.83
N ALA A 489 12.81 -9.47 -2.51
CA ALA A 489 12.26 -9.97 -3.76
C ALA A 489 13.14 -9.51 -4.92
N ALA A 490 13.52 -10.46 -5.76
CA ALA A 490 14.25 -10.26 -7.01
C ALA A 490 13.30 -10.56 -8.17
N VAL A 491 12.29 -9.70 -8.32
CA VAL A 491 11.20 -9.86 -9.29
C VAL A 491 11.14 -8.61 -10.14
N ARG A 492 11.16 -8.79 -11.46
CA ARG A 492 10.94 -7.67 -12.37
C ARG A 492 9.52 -7.13 -12.15
N PRO A 493 9.32 -5.82 -11.91
CA PRO A 493 8.00 -5.25 -11.77
C PRO A 493 7.12 -5.60 -12.98
N ASP A 494 5.89 -6.05 -12.71
CA ASP A 494 4.91 -6.34 -13.75
C ASP A 494 4.22 -5.04 -14.16
N ALA A 495 4.84 -4.35 -15.13
CA ALA A 495 4.35 -3.07 -15.63
C ALA A 495 4.22 -3.11 -17.17
N PRO A 496 3.16 -2.54 -17.75
CA PRO A 496 3.05 -2.39 -19.18
C PRO A 496 4.10 -1.39 -19.69
N PRO A 497 4.47 -1.42 -20.98
CA PRO A 497 5.31 -0.39 -21.59
C PRO A 497 4.76 1.03 -21.38
N LEU A 498 5.64 2.02 -21.24
CA LEU A 498 5.26 3.44 -21.06
C LEU A 498 4.30 3.95 -22.15
N ALA A 499 4.45 3.46 -23.39
CA ALA A 499 3.57 3.81 -24.50
C ALA A 499 2.11 3.35 -24.30
N GLU A 500 1.90 2.21 -23.63
CA GLU A 500 0.54 1.73 -23.31
C GLU A 500 -0.11 2.59 -22.23
N LEU A 501 0.63 2.97 -21.19
CA LEU A 501 0.14 3.91 -20.17
C LEU A 501 -0.13 5.29 -20.77
N LEU A 502 0.71 5.76 -21.69
CA LEU A 502 0.49 7.00 -22.43
C LEU A 502 -0.81 6.96 -23.23
N ARG A 503 -1.08 5.85 -23.91
CA ARG A 503 -2.34 5.64 -24.62
C ARG A 503 -3.55 5.68 -23.68
N LEU A 504 -3.45 5.07 -22.49
CA LEU A 504 -4.50 5.15 -21.46
C LEU A 504 -4.72 6.60 -21.00
N ALA A 505 -3.64 7.33 -20.68
CA ALA A 505 -3.69 8.73 -20.27
C ALA A 505 -4.41 9.60 -21.32
N HIS A 506 -4.09 9.41 -22.60
CA HIS A 506 -4.77 10.11 -23.71
C HIS A 506 -6.24 9.70 -23.88
N GLY A 507 -6.60 8.47 -23.54
CA GLY A 507 -7.99 8.00 -23.54
C GLY A 507 -8.81 8.65 -22.43
N LEU A 508 -8.21 8.80 -21.25
CA LEU A 508 -8.81 9.45 -20.07
C LEU A 508 -8.77 10.98 -20.12
N ASP A 509 -8.19 11.56 -21.16
CA ASP A 509 -7.96 13.01 -21.30
C ASP A 509 -7.12 13.59 -20.14
N LEU A 510 -6.09 12.86 -19.75
CA LEU A 510 -5.14 13.23 -18.71
C LEU A 510 -3.75 13.52 -19.30
N ALA A 511 -2.92 14.17 -18.50
CA ALA A 511 -1.50 14.30 -18.79
C ALA A 511 -0.72 13.16 -18.12
N LEU A 512 0.19 12.54 -18.87
CA LEU A 512 1.19 11.64 -18.31
C LEU A 512 2.46 12.44 -18.05
N VAL A 513 2.88 12.52 -16.79
CA VAL A 513 4.08 13.25 -16.37
C VAL A 513 5.18 12.23 -16.09
N VAL A 514 6.30 12.33 -16.80
CA VAL A 514 7.44 11.41 -16.66
C VAL A 514 8.67 12.21 -16.24
N GLY A 515 9.17 11.94 -15.04
CA GLY A 515 10.42 12.48 -14.53
C GLY A 515 11.57 11.52 -14.76
N VAL A 516 12.73 12.05 -15.14
CA VAL A 516 13.98 11.29 -15.28
C VAL A 516 15.14 12.10 -14.70
N LEU A 517 15.95 11.46 -13.87
CA LEU A 517 17.18 12.02 -13.33
C LEU A 517 18.34 11.07 -13.64
N ASP A 518 19.29 11.53 -14.47
CA ASP A 518 20.48 10.75 -14.82
C ASP A 518 21.65 11.15 -13.94
N LEU A 519 22.06 10.24 -13.06
CA LEU A 519 23.19 10.43 -12.15
C LEU A 519 24.44 9.68 -12.62
N ARG A 520 24.41 9.05 -13.80
CA ARG A 520 25.56 8.35 -14.36
C ARG A 520 26.66 9.37 -14.69
N GLY A 521 27.77 9.30 -13.96
CA GLY A 521 28.93 10.18 -14.17
C GLY A 521 28.85 11.54 -13.48
N HIS A 522 27.86 11.77 -12.61
CA HIS A 522 27.80 13.02 -11.84
C HIS A 522 28.89 13.04 -10.75
N SER A 523 29.74 14.07 -10.79
CA SER A 523 30.98 14.17 -9.98
C SER A 523 30.75 14.66 -8.54
N ALA A 524 29.55 15.11 -8.18
CA ALA A 524 29.30 15.74 -6.88
C ALA A 524 29.22 14.77 -5.69
N ASP A 525 29.08 13.46 -5.92
CA ASP A 525 29.27 12.42 -4.88
C ASP A 525 29.48 11.04 -5.55
N PRO A 526 30.68 10.42 -5.48
CA PRO A 526 30.92 9.07 -6.02
C PRO A 526 30.03 7.99 -5.38
N LEU A 527 29.34 8.29 -4.28
CA LEU A 527 28.40 7.41 -3.60
C LEU A 527 26.96 7.59 -4.08
N ARG A 528 26.66 8.67 -4.83
CA ARG A 528 25.37 8.89 -5.51
C ARG A 528 25.34 8.29 -6.92
N ALA A 529 26.03 7.17 -7.13
CA ALA A 529 25.94 6.41 -8.38
C ALA A 529 24.57 5.71 -8.49
N HIS A 530 23.47 6.46 -8.38
CA HIS A 530 22.08 5.98 -8.39
C HIS A 530 21.57 5.70 -9.81
N GLY A 531 22.47 5.52 -10.78
CA GLY A 531 22.12 5.23 -12.17
C GLY A 531 21.11 6.25 -12.73
N LEU A 532 19.95 5.75 -13.13
CA LEU A 532 18.81 6.54 -13.58
C LEU A 532 17.68 6.42 -12.55
N LEU A 533 17.10 7.55 -12.16
CA LEU A 533 15.88 7.58 -11.35
C LEU A 533 14.69 8.04 -12.20
N TRP A 534 13.52 7.50 -11.89
CA TRP A 534 12.28 7.69 -12.64
C TRP A 534 11.12 8.10 -11.72
N SER A 535 10.18 8.85 -12.28
CA SER A 535 8.83 9.04 -11.74
C SER A 535 7.84 9.03 -12.89
N VAL A 536 6.64 8.50 -12.67
CA VAL A 536 5.56 8.47 -13.64
C VAL A 536 4.25 8.73 -12.90
N ASP A 537 3.51 9.76 -13.32
CA ASP A 537 2.23 10.14 -12.71
C ASP A 537 1.18 10.46 -13.77
N LEU A 538 -0.09 10.17 -13.45
CA LEU A 538 -1.24 10.75 -14.16
C LEU A 538 -1.71 12.02 -13.44
N ARG A 539 -1.87 13.11 -14.19
CA ARG A 539 -2.30 14.40 -13.64
C ARG A 539 -3.39 15.03 -14.51
N SER A 540 -4.19 15.91 -13.91
CA SER A 540 -5.13 16.76 -14.66
C SER A 540 -4.40 17.62 -15.70
N LEU A 541 -5.04 17.92 -16.83
CA LEU A 541 -4.47 18.74 -17.91
C LEU A 541 -4.08 20.17 -17.45
N ALA A 542 -4.71 20.69 -16.39
CA ALA A 542 -4.40 21.99 -15.82
C ALA A 542 -3.37 21.94 -14.67
N ALA A 543 -3.03 20.74 -14.17
CA ALA A 543 -2.10 20.62 -13.06
C ALA A 543 -0.67 21.01 -13.50
N PRO A 544 -0.01 21.95 -12.77
CA PRO A 544 1.38 22.28 -13.03
C PRO A 544 2.30 21.11 -12.66
N VAL A 545 3.52 21.12 -13.19
CA VAL A 545 4.59 20.25 -12.68
C VAL A 545 5.04 20.80 -11.32
N CYS A 546 5.12 19.98 -10.28
CA CYS A 546 5.51 20.43 -8.94
C CYS A 546 7.03 20.34 -8.76
N PRO A 547 7.69 21.34 -8.14
CA PRO A 547 9.14 21.29 -7.87
C PRO A 547 9.55 20.07 -7.01
N ASP A 548 8.62 19.59 -6.19
CA ASP A 548 8.85 18.45 -5.31
C ASP A 548 8.66 17.09 -6.02
N ASP A 549 8.22 17.06 -7.28
CA ASP A 549 8.03 15.84 -8.09
C ASP A 549 9.38 15.29 -8.61
N LEU A 550 10.34 15.06 -7.70
CA LEU A 550 11.65 14.55 -8.05
C LEU A 550 11.61 13.03 -8.33
N PRO A 551 12.28 12.55 -9.40
CA PRO A 551 12.38 11.13 -9.69
C PRO A 551 13.05 10.37 -8.54
N CYS A 552 12.38 9.35 -8.01
CA CYS A 552 12.86 8.57 -6.88
C CYS A 552 12.93 7.06 -7.16
N ARG A 553 12.21 6.57 -8.17
CA ARG A 553 12.13 5.13 -8.46
C ARG A 553 13.37 4.67 -9.21
N PRO A 554 13.92 3.48 -8.90
CA PRO A 554 15.19 3.03 -9.47
C PRO A 554 15.08 2.51 -10.91
N SER A 555 13.86 2.28 -11.42
CA SER A 555 13.63 1.87 -12.80
C SER A 555 12.30 2.43 -13.34
N LEU A 556 12.19 2.51 -14.66
CA LEU A 556 10.94 2.92 -15.31
C LEU A 556 9.81 1.94 -15.02
N GLU A 557 10.07 0.64 -15.05
CA GLU A 557 9.06 -0.38 -14.73
C GLU A 557 8.55 -0.26 -13.28
N ALA A 558 9.42 0.06 -12.32
CA ALA A 558 9.00 0.34 -10.95
C ALA A 558 8.14 1.61 -10.85
N ALA A 559 8.49 2.67 -11.57
CA ALA A 559 7.68 3.90 -11.61
C ALA A 559 6.31 3.67 -12.27
N LEU A 560 6.25 2.82 -13.30
CA LEU A 560 5.01 2.47 -13.97
C LEU A 560 4.10 1.60 -13.09
N ALA A 561 4.65 0.62 -12.39
CA ALA A 561 3.91 -0.21 -11.43
C ALA A 561 3.33 0.67 -10.31
N ASP A 562 4.14 1.54 -9.71
CA ASP A 562 3.71 2.48 -8.67
C ASP A 562 2.58 3.43 -9.15
N CYS A 563 2.71 3.96 -10.37
CA CYS A 563 1.65 4.77 -10.98
C CYS A 563 0.33 4.00 -11.13
N LEU A 564 0.39 2.71 -11.47
CA LEU A 564 -0.78 1.85 -11.65
C LEU A 564 -1.43 1.48 -10.31
N ASP A 565 -0.62 1.11 -9.32
CA ASP A 565 -1.07 0.80 -7.96
C ASP A 565 -1.73 2.03 -7.29
N GLY A 566 -1.25 3.24 -7.64
CA GLY A 566 -1.78 4.51 -7.15
C GLY A 566 -3.00 5.07 -7.90
N LEU A 567 -3.51 4.41 -8.94
CA LEU A 567 -4.57 5.00 -9.81
C LEU A 567 -5.85 5.37 -9.05
N ASP A 568 -6.29 4.51 -8.13
CA ASP A 568 -7.51 4.74 -7.36
C ASP A 568 -7.41 5.96 -6.45
N ALA A 569 -6.20 6.34 -6.05
CA ALA A 569 -5.94 7.57 -5.30
C ALA A 569 -5.69 8.77 -6.23
N ALA A 570 -4.92 8.59 -7.31
CA ALA A 570 -4.51 9.67 -8.21
C ALA A 570 -5.64 10.20 -9.09
N LEU A 571 -6.51 9.33 -9.63
CA LEU A 571 -7.59 9.73 -10.52
C LEU A 571 -8.60 10.67 -9.85
N PRO A 572 -9.05 10.43 -8.60
CA PRO A 572 -9.84 11.39 -7.84
C PRO A 572 -9.22 12.79 -7.71
N GLU A 573 -7.90 12.90 -7.58
CA GLU A 573 -7.21 14.19 -7.44
C GLU A 573 -7.23 15.04 -8.71
N THR A 574 -7.51 14.41 -9.86
CA THR A 574 -7.66 15.14 -11.13
C THR A 574 -9.01 15.84 -11.27
N VAL A 575 -9.98 15.51 -10.40
CA VAL A 575 -11.30 16.13 -10.37
C VAL A 575 -11.16 17.59 -9.91
N PRO A 576 -11.81 18.55 -10.60
CA PRO A 576 -11.79 19.94 -10.15
C PRO A 576 -12.24 20.08 -8.70
N ALA A 577 -11.45 20.81 -7.90
CA ALA A 577 -11.78 21.10 -6.51
C ALA A 577 -13.00 22.03 -6.39
N ASP A 578 -13.28 22.83 -7.42
CA ASP A 578 -14.47 23.66 -7.48
C ASP A 578 -15.70 22.81 -7.83
N PRO A 579 -16.75 22.76 -6.97
CA PRO A 579 -17.95 21.99 -7.26
C PRO A 579 -18.77 22.55 -8.45
N GLU A 580 -18.58 23.81 -8.83
CA GLU A 580 -19.27 24.43 -9.97
C GLU A 580 -18.57 24.13 -11.30
N MET A 581 -17.33 23.63 -11.26
CA MET A 581 -16.66 23.08 -12.43
C MET A 581 -17.13 21.65 -12.70
N ALA A 582 -17.50 21.39 -13.96
CA ALA A 582 -17.91 20.07 -14.42
C ALA A 582 -16.75 19.07 -14.35
N VAL A 583 -17.06 17.82 -14.03
CA VAL A 583 -16.11 16.70 -14.11
C VAL A 583 -15.88 16.35 -15.58
N PRO A 584 -14.62 16.08 -16.00
CA PRO A 584 -14.34 15.58 -17.35
C PRO A 584 -15.16 14.33 -17.68
N LEU A 585 -15.60 14.23 -18.94
CA LEU A 585 -16.37 13.11 -19.48
C LEU A 585 -15.60 12.47 -20.64
N PRO A 586 -14.47 11.79 -20.36
CA PRO A 586 -13.61 11.28 -21.41
C PRO A 586 -14.33 10.20 -22.23
N GLN A 587 -14.22 10.31 -23.55
CA GLN A 587 -14.72 9.32 -24.50
C GLN A 587 -13.67 9.12 -25.59
N SER A 588 -13.25 7.87 -25.78
CA SER A 588 -12.26 7.52 -26.77
C SER A 588 -12.52 6.12 -27.32
N ALA A 589 -12.54 6.01 -28.65
CA ALA A 589 -12.42 4.72 -29.33
C ALA A 589 -11.04 4.09 -29.05
N PRO A 590 -10.87 2.77 -29.31
CA PRO A 590 -9.57 2.12 -29.32
C PRO A 590 -8.54 2.91 -30.15
N ARG A 591 -7.29 2.97 -29.67
CA ARG A 591 -6.21 3.70 -30.34
C ARG A 591 -4.98 2.82 -30.57
N PRO A 592 -4.22 3.07 -31.65
CA PRO A 592 -2.90 2.48 -31.78
C PRO A 592 -1.99 2.95 -30.64
N VAL A 593 -1.06 2.09 -30.25
CA VAL A 593 -0.02 2.44 -29.27
C VAL A 593 0.88 3.53 -29.89
N PRO A 594 1.15 4.65 -29.19
CA PRO A 594 2.07 5.66 -29.68
C PRO A 594 3.49 5.11 -29.80
N ALA A 595 4.36 5.80 -30.56
CA ALA A 595 5.76 5.42 -30.62
C ALA A 595 6.41 5.45 -29.22
N ASP A 596 7.32 4.52 -28.96
CA ASP A 596 8.00 4.41 -27.66
C ASP A 596 8.80 5.70 -27.34
N PRO A 597 8.42 6.45 -26.29
CA PRO A 597 9.12 7.69 -25.94
C PRO A 597 10.42 7.44 -25.16
N VAL A 598 10.67 6.22 -24.66
CA VAL A 598 11.81 5.93 -23.76
C VAL A 598 13.17 6.29 -24.35
N PRO A 599 13.50 5.97 -25.61
CA PRO A 599 14.79 6.34 -26.19
C PRO A 599 15.01 7.86 -26.25
N ALA A 600 13.94 8.65 -26.46
CA ALA A 600 14.03 10.10 -26.47
C ALA A 600 14.23 10.66 -25.05
N LEU A 601 13.48 10.14 -24.07
CA LEU A 601 13.62 10.51 -22.65
C LEU A 601 15.05 10.25 -22.15
N LEU A 602 15.63 9.09 -22.47
CA LEU A 602 17.00 8.75 -22.09
C LEU A 602 18.04 9.69 -22.69
N ARG A 603 17.85 10.13 -23.95
CA ARG A 603 18.74 11.12 -24.60
C ARG A 603 18.64 12.50 -23.96
N VAL A 604 17.43 12.93 -23.58
CA VAL A 604 17.25 14.20 -22.88
C VAL A 604 17.88 14.16 -21.50
N ALA A 605 17.67 13.07 -20.75
CA ALA A 605 18.24 12.89 -19.42
C ALA A 605 19.77 12.88 -19.45
N SER A 606 20.39 12.16 -20.40
CA SER A 606 21.85 12.09 -20.49
C SER A 606 22.51 13.43 -20.85
N ARG A 607 21.85 14.26 -21.66
CA ARG A 607 22.29 15.64 -21.96
C ARG A 607 22.20 16.58 -20.76
N ASN A 608 21.39 16.22 -19.76
CA ASN A 608 21.15 16.99 -18.54
C ASN A 608 21.59 16.22 -17.29
N ALA A 609 22.67 15.43 -17.39
CA ALA A 609 23.14 14.60 -16.27
C ALA A 609 23.38 15.44 -15.00
N GLY A 610 22.95 14.90 -13.85
CA GLY A 610 22.94 15.58 -12.56
C GLY A 610 21.70 16.43 -12.30
N ARG A 611 20.83 16.61 -13.30
CA ARG A 611 19.64 17.48 -13.21
C ARG A 611 18.37 16.71 -13.55
N ALA A 612 17.32 16.91 -12.75
CA ALA A 612 16.04 16.26 -12.98
C ALA A 612 15.32 16.95 -14.17
N VAL A 613 14.77 16.12 -15.05
CA VAL A 613 14.01 16.55 -16.21
C VAL A 613 12.62 15.94 -16.13
N THR A 614 11.58 16.74 -16.39
CA THR A 614 10.20 16.25 -16.44
C THR A 614 9.60 16.52 -17.81
N VAL A 615 9.06 15.47 -18.43
CA VAL A 615 8.28 15.56 -19.66
C VAL A 615 6.82 15.33 -19.35
N ARG A 616 5.99 16.30 -19.73
CA ARG A 616 4.54 16.20 -19.66
C ARG A 616 4.00 15.84 -21.04
N PHE A 617 3.39 14.68 -21.18
CA PHE A 617 2.71 14.26 -22.40
C PHE A 617 1.21 14.50 -22.29
N THR A 618 0.63 15.06 -23.35
CA THR A 618 -0.81 15.29 -23.50
C THR A 618 -1.24 14.88 -24.90
N ARG A 619 -2.53 14.94 -25.20
CA ARG A 619 -3.01 14.70 -26.57
C ARG A 619 -2.53 15.76 -27.56
N ALA A 620 -2.24 16.97 -27.09
CA ALA A 620 -1.78 18.08 -27.91
C ALA A 620 -0.28 18.05 -28.23
N GLY A 621 0.48 17.15 -27.60
CA GLY A 621 1.93 17.05 -27.72
C GLY A 621 2.60 16.87 -26.35
N CYS A 622 3.88 17.26 -26.27
CA CYS A 622 4.69 17.17 -25.06
C CYS A 622 5.32 18.51 -24.67
N ALA A 623 5.57 18.68 -23.38
CA ALA A 623 6.26 19.84 -22.81
C ALA A 623 7.41 19.37 -21.90
N LEU A 624 8.61 19.90 -22.15
CA LEU A 624 9.84 19.55 -21.44
C LEU A 624 10.16 20.61 -20.37
N HIS A 625 10.39 20.17 -19.13
CA HIS A 625 10.72 21.02 -18.00
C HIS A 625 12.03 20.58 -17.35
N HIS A 626 12.81 21.54 -16.87
CA HIS A 626 14.00 21.30 -16.05
C HIS A 626 13.75 21.76 -14.61
N HIS A 627 14.31 21.03 -13.66
CA HIS A 627 14.36 21.42 -12.24
C HIS A 627 15.75 22.01 -11.95
N ASP A 628 15.87 23.30 -11.61
CA ASP A 628 17.07 23.91 -11.01
C ASP A 628 16.84 24.29 -9.56
N ASP A 629 17.91 24.75 -8.90
CA ASP A 629 17.86 25.38 -7.59
C ASP A 629 16.93 26.61 -7.54
N GLU A 630 16.60 27.22 -8.69
CA GLU A 630 15.67 28.35 -8.82
C GLU A 630 14.20 27.91 -9.03
N GLY A 631 13.95 26.62 -9.26
CA GLY A 631 12.63 26.02 -9.42
C GLY A 631 12.45 25.23 -10.73
N ILE A 632 11.23 25.27 -11.28
CA ILE A 632 10.91 24.58 -12.53
C ILE A 632 10.89 25.57 -13.69
N ARG A 633 11.62 25.26 -14.76
CA ARG A 633 11.64 26.03 -16.00
C ARG A 633 11.16 25.22 -17.19
N LEU A 634 10.15 25.72 -17.91
CA LEU A 634 9.75 25.20 -19.22
C LEU A 634 10.85 25.46 -20.24
N VAL A 635 11.29 24.41 -20.93
CA VAL A 635 12.37 24.47 -21.93
C VAL A 635 11.81 24.52 -23.35
N THR A 636 10.88 23.61 -23.66
CA THR A 636 10.26 23.54 -25.00
C THR A 636 8.92 22.83 -24.97
N THR A 637 8.10 23.08 -25.99
CA THR A 637 6.84 22.41 -26.27
C THR A 637 6.81 21.97 -27.73
N GLY A 638 6.31 20.77 -28.01
CA GLY A 638 6.25 20.26 -29.38
C GLY A 638 5.31 19.06 -29.54
N LEU A 639 4.99 18.70 -30.78
CA LEU A 639 4.15 17.53 -31.09
C LEU A 639 4.85 16.21 -30.73
N ASP A 640 6.18 16.18 -30.89
CA ASP A 640 7.05 15.08 -30.53
C ASP A 640 8.15 15.59 -29.59
N LEU A 641 8.76 14.67 -28.83
CA LEU A 641 10.02 14.91 -28.14
C LEU A 641 11.17 15.04 -29.15
N ARG A 642 11.22 16.17 -29.86
CA ARG A 642 12.37 16.60 -30.64
C ARG A 642 13.22 17.51 -29.79
N ILE A 643 14.45 17.10 -29.55
CA ILE A 643 15.39 17.92 -28.81
C ILE A 643 15.88 19.00 -29.79
N PRO A 644 15.72 20.31 -29.50
CA PRO A 644 16.42 21.33 -30.27
C PRO A 644 17.93 21.07 -30.12
N ASP A 645 18.65 21.12 -31.24
CA ASP A 645 20.11 20.97 -31.28
C ASP A 645 20.84 22.06 -30.50
#